data_AF-A0A4Y8PXV1-F1
#
_entry.id   AF-A0A4Y8PXV1-F1
#
_cell.length_a   1.000
_cell.length_b   1.000
_cell.length_c   1.000
_cell.angle_alpha   90.00
_cell.angle_beta   90.00
_cell.angle_gamma   90.00
#
_symmetry.space_group_name_H-M   'P 1'
#
loop_
_entity.id
_entity.type
_entity.pdbx_description
1 polymer ?
#
loop_
_entity_poly.entity_id
_entity_poly.type
_entity_poly.pdbx_seq_one_letter_code
_entity_poly.pdbx_strand_id
1 'polypeptide(L)'
;MSSEHEKTKVVVDIYGSQYKLVAGKGATIGYTKRVADYVNEQMFTIAKSYPRLDSQRIAVLSAVNMADECFRSNTAMEQMKAELQRQEAALADYAVLQQAMSELKAEHEAQQAVLGERTAELEQLRATAAQAEQEREEAKRAAVRAEQEREEAMQAAARAEQEREEAKRAAVRAEQEREEAKQAAAQVEQEREEAKQAAARAEQEREAAMRGREQAEQLLGELKAEHEAQQMVLVERTEELEQQRAAAALAEQEWEAAVRGREQAEEEREAAVRDREEAKRAAARAEQEREEAKRAVAQAEQEREEAKRAAAQAEQEREEAKRAAAQAEQEREEAKQAVAQAEQKREEAKREAAQAEQEREEAKQAAAQAVRDREEAKREAAQAEQEREEAKRAAAQAEQEWEAAMRGREQAEQLLGELKAEHDAQQVVLVERTEELEQQRAAAALAEQEWEAAVRGREQAEEEREAAVRDREDAKRAAAQAEQKREEAKQAVMLAEQEREEAKRAAAQAEQEREAAKQAVTLAEQEREEAKQAVARAEQKLEAAKQAAARVEEEREAAKQATVRMEQERDAAVRGREQAEQERDAALRRWEQAAQEREAAIRQRTQAEQEREVAQRRQAQAAEQMVGVNEALQAQLEQQKVALEQELERRIEVLRLQYQEQMQTVLKKQQQDRELLIQQYQVEQQALVERHRSEKDELEYKHLEEKEEWQEHARTEKEELLQQILQDEALQRELARVQEEHQELREEYAKLQAEYNEWIQLVEADGPGR
;
A
#
# COMPACT_ATOMS: atom_id res chain seq x y z
N MET A 1 41.65 -28.56 87.33
CA MET A 1 42.82 -29.04 88.10
C MET A 1 43.67 -27.85 88.48
N SER A 2 44.26 -27.85 89.67
CA SER A 2 45.04 -26.69 90.18
C SER A 2 46.53 -26.88 89.91
N SER A 3 47.09 -26.12 88.97
CA SER A 3 48.53 -25.97 88.83
C SER A 3 49.05 -24.94 89.83
N GLU A 4 49.83 -25.38 90.81
CA GLU A 4 50.62 -24.47 91.65
C GLU A 4 51.72 -23.83 90.79
N HIS A 5 51.42 -22.66 90.20
CA HIS A 5 52.40 -21.91 89.44
C HIS A 5 53.54 -21.46 90.35
N GLU A 6 54.76 -21.87 89.99
CA GLU A 6 55.97 -21.65 90.78
C GLU A 6 56.25 -20.15 90.93
N LYS A 7 55.94 -19.61 92.11
CA LYS A 7 56.03 -18.19 92.44
C LYS A 7 57.49 -17.76 92.56
N THR A 8 58.09 -17.33 91.45
CA THR A 8 59.47 -16.82 91.41
C THR A 8 59.67 -15.69 92.41
N LYS A 9 60.59 -15.88 93.36
CA LYS A 9 60.94 -14.91 94.40
C LYS A 9 62.17 -14.12 93.98
N VAL A 10 62.08 -12.79 94.02
CA VAL A 10 63.16 -11.88 93.64
C VAL A 10 63.53 -11.02 94.85
N VAL A 11 64.83 -10.94 95.17
CA VAL A 11 65.33 -10.01 96.19
C VAL A 11 65.63 -8.67 95.52
N VAL A 12 65.12 -7.60 96.12
CA VAL A 12 65.26 -6.20 95.70
C VAL A 12 65.55 -5.32 96.92
N ASP A 13 66.14 -4.16 96.70
CA ASP A 13 66.33 -3.14 97.74
C ASP A 13 65.35 -1.98 97.48
N ILE A 14 64.62 -1.55 98.50
CA ILE A 14 63.69 -0.43 98.43
C ILE A 14 63.92 0.43 99.67
N TYR A 15 64.30 1.70 99.46
CA TYR A 15 64.56 2.69 100.48
C TYR A 15 65.57 2.23 101.56
N GLY A 16 66.59 1.47 101.14
CA GLY A 16 67.65 0.94 102.01
C GLY A 16 67.26 -0.31 102.81
N SER A 17 66.17 -0.99 102.43
CA SER A 17 65.69 -2.23 103.04
C SER A 17 65.49 -3.32 101.99
N GLN A 18 66.00 -4.52 102.25
CA GLN A 18 65.89 -5.64 101.31
C GLN A 18 64.56 -6.39 101.46
N TYR A 19 63.77 -6.38 100.38
CA TYR A 19 62.49 -7.08 100.28
C TYR A 19 62.59 -8.30 99.37
N LYS A 20 61.81 -9.35 99.68
CA LYS A 20 61.69 -10.58 98.89
C LYS A 20 60.34 -10.60 98.20
N LEU A 21 60.25 -9.94 97.05
CA LEU A 21 59.00 -9.84 96.28
C LEU A 21 58.71 -11.14 95.51
N VAL A 22 57.42 -11.37 95.26
CA VAL A 22 56.94 -12.45 94.40
C VAL A 22 56.56 -11.87 93.05
N ALA A 23 57.07 -12.44 91.96
CA ALA A 23 56.61 -12.08 90.62
C ALA A 23 55.16 -12.55 90.41
N GLY A 24 54.30 -11.65 89.90
CA GLY A 24 52.93 -11.99 89.52
C GLY A 24 52.86 -12.92 88.31
N LYS A 25 51.67 -13.48 88.01
CA LYS A 25 51.47 -14.31 86.82
C LYS A 25 51.89 -13.54 85.56
N GLY A 26 52.86 -14.07 84.81
CA GLY A 26 53.39 -13.45 83.58
C GLY A 26 54.45 -12.36 83.80
N ALA A 27 54.77 -11.95 85.04
CA ALA A 27 55.75 -10.91 85.30
C ALA A 27 57.19 -11.44 85.22
N THR A 28 57.99 -10.93 84.28
CA THR A 28 59.42 -11.24 84.17
C THR A 28 60.21 -10.67 85.35
N ILE A 29 61.29 -11.32 85.78
CA ILE A 29 62.20 -10.85 86.86
C ILE A 29 62.66 -9.39 86.63
N GLY A 30 62.98 -9.02 85.37
CA GLY A 30 63.37 -7.67 84.99
C GLY A 30 62.22 -6.64 84.93
N TYR A 31 60.97 -7.08 85.02
CA TYR A 31 59.82 -6.20 85.29
C TYR A 31 59.67 -5.99 86.80
N THR A 32 59.70 -7.06 87.60
CA THR A 32 59.63 -6.96 89.07
C THR A 32 60.75 -6.10 89.67
N LYS A 33 61.97 -6.14 89.09
CA LYS A 33 63.04 -5.21 89.47
C LYS A 33 62.70 -3.76 89.16
N ARG A 34 62.33 -3.43 87.91
CA ARG A 34 61.94 -2.07 87.52
C ARG A 34 60.78 -1.50 88.35
N VAL A 35 59.82 -2.33 88.76
CA VAL A 35 58.75 -1.91 89.69
C VAL A 35 59.31 -1.56 91.07
N ALA A 36 60.26 -2.34 91.60
CA ALA A 36 60.92 -2.02 92.87
C ALA A 36 61.81 -0.76 92.76
N ASP A 37 62.56 -0.62 91.66
CA ASP A 37 63.38 0.56 91.36
C ASP A 37 62.51 1.84 91.31
N TYR A 38 61.32 1.75 90.71
CA TYR A 38 60.34 2.85 90.62
C TYR A 38 59.69 3.20 91.97
N VAL A 39 59.26 2.20 92.76
CA VAL A 39 58.78 2.43 94.15
C VAL A 39 59.87 3.12 94.98
N ASN A 40 61.11 2.69 94.84
CA ASN A 40 62.27 3.27 95.52
C ASN A 40 62.50 4.74 95.11
N GLU A 41 62.42 5.07 93.82
CA GLU A 41 62.55 6.45 93.31
C GLU A 41 61.41 7.36 93.79
N GLN A 42 60.17 6.88 93.80
CA GLN A 42 59.02 7.61 94.35
C GLN A 42 59.18 7.87 95.86
N MET A 43 59.59 6.86 96.64
CA MET A 43 59.87 7.02 98.08
C MET A 43 60.98 8.06 98.35
N PHE A 44 62.08 8.05 97.59
CA PHE A 44 63.13 9.06 97.70
C PHE A 44 62.67 10.46 97.29
N THR A 45 61.80 10.57 96.28
CA THR A 45 61.26 11.86 95.80
C THR A 45 60.33 12.49 96.85
N ILE A 46 59.49 11.69 97.50
CA ILE A 46 58.64 12.15 98.60
C ILE A 46 59.46 12.48 99.85
N ALA A 47 60.46 11.65 100.21
CA ALA A 47 61.35 11.92 101.34
C ALA A 47 62.13 13.24 101.18
N LYS A 48 62.60 13.54 99.97
CA LYS A 48 63.27 14.82 99.62
C LYS A 48 62.34 16.02 99.77
N SER A 49 61.04 15.83 99.47
CA SER A 49 60.03 16.89 99.51
C SER A 49 59.47 17.12 100.92
N TYR A 50 59.43 16.08 101.76
CA TYR A 50 58.90 16.12 103.13
C TYR A 50 59.89 15.53 104.17
N PRO A 51 61.03 16.19 104.46
CA PRO A 51 62.12 15.60 105.27
C PRO A 51 61.81 15.35 106.75
N ARG A 52 60.60 15.69 107.22
CA ARG A 52 60.12 15.42 108.60
C ARG A 52 59.18 14.20 108.67
N LEU A 53 58.89 13.57 107.53
CA LEU A 53 57.96 12.44 107.43
C LEU A 53 58.71 11.13 107.72
N ASP A 54 58.07 10.21 108.45
CA ASP A 54 58.65 8.91 108.77
C ASP A 54 58.54 7.92 107.60
N SER A 55 59.36 6.87 107.61
CA SER A 55 59.44 5.91 106.51
C SER A 55 58.14 5.15 106.23
N GLN A 56 57.24 5.00 107.22
CA GLN A 56 55.94 4.33 107.00
C GLN A 56 54.99 5.26 106.27
N ARG A 57 54.88 6.53 106.70
CA ARG A 57 54.08 7.55 106.00
C ARG A 57 54.63 7.86 104.60
N ILE A 58 55.95 7.88 104.41
CA ILE A 58 56.57 8.00 103.08
C ILE A 58 56.14 6.84 102.17
N ALA A 59 56.20 5.59 102.65
CA ALA A 59 55.79 4.42 101.89
C ALA A 59 54.29 4.46 101.53
N VAL A 60 53.42 4.84 102.48
CA VAL A 60 51.97 4.97 102.23
C VAL A 60 51.67 6.08 101.21
N LEU A 61 52.29 7.26 101.33
CA LEU A 61 52.06 8.36 100.38
C LEU A 61 52.62 8.02 98.99
N SER A 62 53.73 7.28 98.90
CA SER A 62 54.24 6.73 97.63
C SER A 62 53.25 5.77 96.99
N ALA A 63 52.68 4.85 97.78
CA ALA A 63 51.69 3.88 97.30
C ALA A 63 50.38 4.54 96.85
N VAL A 64 49.92 5.59 97.55
CA VAL A 64 48.74 6.38 97.17
C VAL A 64 48.99 7.14 95.87
N ASN A 65 50.12 7.86 95.75
CA ASN A 65 50.46 8.58 94.52
C ASN A 65 50.58 7.63 93.32
N MET A 66 51.25 6.49 93.48
CA MET A 66 51.37 5.48 92.42
C MET A 66 50.03 4.82 92.06
N ALA A 67 49.11 4.66 93.02
CA ALA A 67 47.77 4.15 92.75
C ALA A 67 46.95 5.18 91.94
N ASP A 68 47.00 6.46 92.31
CA ASP A 68 46.34 7.55 91.61
C ASP A 68 46.93 7.77 90.20
N GLU A 69 48.25 7.72 90.02
CA GLU A 69 48.91 7.68 88.71
C GLU A 69 48.42 6.49 87.86
N CYS A 70 48.24 5.32 88.48
CA CYS A 70 47.72 4.13 87.80
C CYS A 70 46.24 4.29 87.39
N PHE A 71 45.39 4.85 88.25
CA PHE A 71 43.99 5.13 87.92
C PHE A 71 43.88 6.17 86.80
N ARG A 72 44.58 7.31 86.91
CA ARG A 72 44.61 8.36 85.87
C ARG A 72 45.13 7.81 84.53
N SER A 73 46.14 6.95 84.54
CA SER A 73 46.65 6.27 83.35
C SER A 73 45.64 5.27 82.75
N ASN A 74 44.92 4.51 83.59
CA ASN A 74 43.90 3.58 83.11
C ASN A 74 42.68 4.30 82.50
N THR A 75 42.19 5.37 83.14
CA THR A 75 41.12 6.22 82.58
C THR A 75 41.55 6.84 81.25
N ALA A 76 42.80 7.32 81.12
CA ALA A 76 43.32 7.82 79.85
C ALA A 76 43.40 6.72 78.77
N MET A 77 43.78 5.49 79.12
CA MET A 77 43.74 4.35 78.20
C MET A 77 42.31 3.95 77.80
N GLU A 78 41.33 4.08 78.69
CA GLU A 78 39.92 3.81 78.41
C GLU A 78 39.30 4.88 77.49
N GLN A 79 39.62 6.16 77.73
CA GLN A 79 39.30 7.26 76.82
C GLN A 79 39.91 7.04 75.43
N MET A 80 41.21 6.76 75.34
CA MET A 80 41.90 6.53 74.06
C MET A 80 41.37 5.30 73.30
N LYS A 81 40.91 4.25 74.01
CA LYS A 81 40.21 3.11 73.40
C LYS A 81 38.83 3.49 72.87
N ALA A 82 38.06 4.28 73.63
CA ALA A 82 36.75 4.77 73.18
C ALA A 82 36.86 5.72 71.98
N GLU A 83 37.92 6.54 71.92
CA GLU A 83 38.25 7.36 70.76
C GLU A 83 38.66 6.51 69.54
N LEU A 84 39.48 5.47 69.73
CA LEU A 84 39.83 4.53 68.67
C LEU A 84 38.59 3.79 68.15
N GLN A 85 37.72 3.29 69.03
CA GLN A 85 36.46 2.64 68.64
C GLN A 85 35.50 3.59 67.90
N ARG A 86 35.46 4.87 68.28
CA ARG A 86 34.73 5.91 67.53
C ARG A 86 35.33 6.16 66.14
N GLN A 87 36.65 6.12 65.99
CA GLN A 87 37.31 6.23 64.68
C GLN A 87 37.08 4.98 63.82
N GLU A 88 37.13 3.78 64.40
CA GLU A 88 36.82 2.51 63.72
C GLU A 88 35.36 2.47 63.24
N ALA A 89 34.42 2.93 64.08
CA ALA A 89 33.01 3.08 63.69
C ALA A 89 32.84 4.10 62.55
N ALA A 90 33.40 5.32 62.69
CA ALA A 90 33.30 6.34 61.65
C ALA A 90 33.95 5.92 60.31
N LEU A 91 34.97 5.07 60.34
CA LEU A 91 35.57 4.47 59.14
C LEU A 91 34.66 3.40 58.51
N ALA A 92 33.92 2.63 59.32
CA ALA A 92 32.90 1.71 58.83
C ALA A 92 31.71 2.46 58.19
N ASP A 93 31.21 3.50 58.86
CA ASP A 93 30.15 4.38 58.33
C ASP A 93 30.58 5.03 57.01
N TYR A 94 31.85 5.49 56.92
CA TYR A 94 32.41 6.05 55.70
C TYR A 94 32.54 5.01 54.57
N ALA A 95 32.85 3.75 54.89
CA ALA A 95 32.90 2.67 53.91
C ALA A 95 31.50 2.34 53.35
N VAL A 96 30.48 2.28 54.20
CA VAL A 96 29.07 2.12 53.79
C VAL A 96 28.62 3.30 52.93
N LEU A 97 28.98 4.53 53.30
CA LEU A 97 28.66 5.73 52.52
C LEU A 97 29.38 5.76 51.16
N GLN A 98 30.61 5.25 51.06
CA GLN A 98 31.28 5.08 49.76
C GLN A 98 30.61 4.01 48.90
N GLN A 99 30.17 2.89 49.49
CA GLN A 99 29.42 1.87 48.76
C GLN A 99 28.11 2.45 48.20
N ALA A 100 27.31 3.11 49.03
CA ALA A 100 26.06 3.75 48.60
C ALA A 100 26.28 4.82 47.51
N MET A 101 27.36 5.61 47.58
CA MET A 101 27.73 6.54 46.50
C MET A 101 28.14 5.81 45.20
N SER A 102 28.77 4.63 45.29
CA SER A 102 29.13 3.84 44.10
C SER A 102 27.92 3.20 43.43
N GLU A 103 26.95 2.74 44.24
CA GLU A 103 25.67 2.17 43.78
C GLU A 103 24.81 3.26 43.12
N LEU A 104 24.59 4.40 43.78
CA LEU A 104 23.85 5.54 43.22
C LEU A 104 24.50 6.08 41.93
N LYS A 105 25.83 6.06 41.82
CA LYS A 105 26.55 6.45 40.60
C LYS A 105 26.33 5.45 39.47
N ALA A 106 26.31 4.15 39.75
CA ALA A 106 26.02 3.11 38.77
C ALA A 106 24.56 3.16 38.31
N GLU A 107 23.60 3.43 39.20
CA GLU A 107 22.20 3.68 38.86
C GLU A 107 22.04 4.88 37.93
N HIS A 108 22.70 6.00 38.24
CA HIS A 108 22.68 7.20 37.40
C HIS A 108 23.32 6.96 36.01
N GLU A 109 24.42 6.21 35.94
CA GLU A 109 25.04 5.83 34.66
C GLU A 109 24.14 4.88 33.84
N ALA A 110 23.42 3.96 34.48
CA ALA A 110 22.43 3.10 33.83
C ALA A 110 21.21 3.92 33.33
N GLN A 111 20.70 4.86 34.14
CA GLN A 111 19.62 5.77 33.73
C GLN A 111 20.05 6.64 32.54
N GLN A 112 21.29 7.14 32.51
CA GLN A 112 21.81 7.89 31.37
C GLN A 112 21.96 7.03 30.11
N ALA A 113 22.33 5.75 30.24
CA ALA A 113 22.38 4.82 29.11
C ALA A 113 20.98 4.59 28.50
N VAL A 114 19.98 4.28 29.34
CA VAL A 114 18.58 4.08 28.90
C VAL A 114 17.98 5.35 28.29
N LEU A 115 18.29 6.53 28.84
CA LEU A 115 17.91 7.81 28.23
C LEU A 115 18.57 8.01 26.86
N GLY A 116 19.86 7.65 26.72
CA GLY A 116 20.59 7.68 25.44
C GLY A 116 19.94 6.81 24.37
N GLU A 117 19.68 5.53 24.70
CA GLU A 117 18.96 4.59 23.84
C GLU A 117 17.57 5.14 23.44
N ARG A 118 16.80 5.64 24.41
CA ARG A 118 15.47 6.19 24.15
C ARG A 118 15.50 7.47 23.30
N THR A 119 16.56 8.29 23.40
CA THR A 119 16.75 9.42 22.48
C THR A 119 17.09 8.96 21.06
N ALA A 120 17.90 7.92 20.89
CA ALA A 120 18.21 7.35 19.58
C ALA A 120 16.97 6.73 18.91
N GLU A 121 16.12 6.01 19.67
CA GLU A 121 14.82 5.54 19.18
C GLU A 121 13.92 6.70 18.74
N LEU A 122 13.85 7.79 19.52
CA LEU A 122 13.05 8.97 19.17
C LEU A 122 13.58 9.70 17.94
N GLU A 123 14.90 9.73 17.70
CA GLU A 123 15.48 10.27 16.48
C GLU A 123 15.20 9.37 15.26
N GLN A 124 15.26 8.05 15.40
CA GLN A 124 14.86 7.11 14.35
C GLN A 124 13.37 7.24 14.00
N LEU A 125 12.48 7.32 15.00
CA LEU A 125 11.04 7.52 14.79
C LEU A 125 10.73 8.89 14.16
N ARG A 126 11.51 9.93 14.46
CA ARG A 126 11.40 11.23 13.77
C ARG A 126 11.87 11.15 12.31
N ALA A 127 12.94 10.41 12.04
CA ALA A 127 13.43 10.21 10.68
C ALA A 127 12.44 9.45 9.80
N THR A 128 11.84 8.36 10.30
CA THR A 128 10.82 7.60 9.55
C THR A 128 9.51 8.37 9.41
N ALA A 129 9.11 9.15 10.41
CA ALA A 129 7.97 10.07 10.29
C ALA A 129 8.19 11.15 9.22
N ALA A 130 9.38 11.74 9.15
CA ALA A 130 9.73 12.73 8.13
C ALA A 130 9.80 12.13 6.72
N GLN A 131 10.30 10.89 6.57
CA GLN A 131 10.24 10.14 5.31
C GLN A 131 8.79 9.89 4.87
N ALA A 132 7.93 9.40 5.76
CA ALA A 132 6.52 9.19 5.47
C ALA A 132 5.75 10.49 5.17
N GLU A 133 6.17 11.64 5.73
CA GLU A 133 5.63 12.95 5.37
C GLU A 133 6.08 13.39 3.97
N GLN A 134 7.36 13.19 3.62
CA GLN A 134 7.87 13.46 2.26
C GLN A 134 7.15 12.59 1.22
N GLU A 135 7.02 11.28 1.44
CA GLU A 135 6.29 10.36 0.56
C GLU A 135 4.83 10.81 0.36
N ARG A 136 4.17 11.31 1.41
CA ARG A 136 2.82 11.86 1.32
C ARG A 136 2.76 13.15 0.51
N GLU A 137 3.74 14.04 0.61
CA GLU A 137 3.83 15.25 -0.22
C GLU A 137 4.13 14.93 -1.68
N GLU A 138 4.98 13.92 -1.95
CA GLU A 138 5.24 13.44 -3.30
C GLU A 138 4.00 12.75 -3.90
N ALA A 139 3.28 11.94 -3.13
CA ALA A 139 2.00 11.35 -3.53
C ALA A 139 0.91 12.40 -3.82
N LYS A 140 0.80 13.46 -3.01
CA LYS A 140 -0.10 14.61 -3.28
C LYS A 140 0.27 15.28 -4.61
N ARG A 141 1.56 15.53 -4.86
CA ARG A 141 2.04 16.14 -6.11
C ARG A 141 1.79 15.24 -7.32
N ALA A 142 1.90 13.91 -7.17
CA ALA A 142 1.55 12.94 -8.19
C ALA A 142 0.03 12.93 -8.47
N ALA A 143 -0.81 12.99 -7.43
CA ALA A 143 -2.26 13.07 -7.58
C ALA A 143 -2.70 14.34 -8.33
N VAL A 144 -2.15 15.51 -7.98
CA VAL A 144 -2.42 16.77 -8.68
C VAL A 144 -1.98 16.72 -10.15
N ARG A 145 -0.85 16.08 -10.48
CA ARG A 145 -0.45 15.85 -11.88
C ARG A 145 -1.42 14.93 -12.62
N ALA A 146 -1.82 13.82 -12.01
CA ALA A 146 -2.79 12.90 -12.60
C ALA A 146 -4.19 13.54 -12.78
N GLU A 147 -4.55 14.51 -11.93
CA GLU A 147 -5.75 15.34 -12.08
C GLU A 147 -5.62 16.31 -13.27
N GLN A 148 -4.49 17.00 -13.40
CA GLN A 148 -4.18 17.86 -14.55
C GLN A 148 -4.13 17.10 -15.88
N GLU A 149 -3.48 15.94 -15.91
CA GLU A 149 -3.44 15.04 -17.08
C GLU A 149 -4.85 14.55 -17.48
N ARG A 150 -5.75 14.34 -16.50
CA ARG A 150 -7.16 14.02 -16.75
C ARG A 150 -7.97 15.20 -17.29
N GLU A 151 -7.74 16.42 -16.78
CA GLU A 151 -8.35 17.63 -17.34
C GLU A 151 -7.87 17.89 -18.78
N GLU A 152 -6.57 17.75 -19.05
CA GLU A 152 -6.02 17.88 -20.41
C GLU A 152 -6.58 16.81 -21.36
N ALA A 153 -6.68 15.55 -20.91
CA ALA A 153 -7.31 14.48 -21.68
C ALA A 153 -8.81 14.72 -21.93
N MET A 154 -9.55 15.25 -20.95
CA MET A 154 -10.96 15.63 -21.12
C MET A 154 -11.10 16.78 -22.13
N GLN A 155 -10.24 17.80 -22.06
CA GLN A 155 -10.23 18.90 -23.03
C GLN A 155 -9.86 18.41 -24.45
N ALA A 156 -8.92 17.47 -24.57
CA ALA A 156 -8.55 16.87 -25.85
C ALA A 156 -9.71 16.04 -26.44
N ALA A 157 -10.40 15.25 -25.61
CA ALA A 157 -11.60 14.52 -26.02
C ALA A 157 -12.73 15.44 -26.48
N ALA A 158 -12.99 16.53 -25.76
CA ALA A 158 -13.99 17.52 -26.14
C ALA A 158 -13.67 18.25 -27.46
N ARG A 159 -12.38 18.55 -27.73
CA ARG A 159 -11.94 19.09 -29.02
C ARG A 159 -12.13 18.08 -30.15
N ALA A 160 -11.74 16.82 -29.94
CA ALA A 160 -11.95 15.75 -30.92
C ALA A 160 -13.45 15.48 -31.19
N GLU A 161 -14.33 15.69 -30.21
CA GLU A 161 -15.79 15.62 -30.41
C GLU A 161 -16.30 16.81 -31.24
N GLN A 162 -15.83 18.04 -30.98
CA GLN A 162 -16.15 19.22 -31.79
C GLN A 162 -15.69 19.05 -33.24
N GLU A 163 -14.46 18.60 -33.46
CA GLU A 163 -13.92 18.29 -34.81
C GLU A 163 -14.75 17.21 -35.52
N ARG A 164 -15.25 16.20 -34.80
CA ARG A 164 -16.15 15.17 -35.35
C ARG A 164 -17.53 15.74 -35.72
N GLU A 165 -18.09 16.65 -34.92
CA GLU A 165 -19.34 17.33 -35.24
C GLU A 165 -19.20 18.30 -36.43
N GLU A 166 -18.07 19.01 -36.53
CA GLU A 166 -17.77 19.84 -37.70
C GLU A 166 -17.56 18.99 -38.96
N ALA A 167 -16.87 17.84 -38.84
CA ALA A 167 -16.73 16.89 -39.94
C ALA A 167 -18.07 16.30 -40.40
N LYS A 168 -18.99 15.96 -39.47
CA LYS A 168 -20.37 15.55 -39.80
C LYS A 168 -21.11 16.66 -40.55
N ARG A 169 -21.04 17.91 -40.07
CA ARG A 169 -21.69 19.07 -40.71
C ARG A 169 -21.10 19.36 -42.09
N ALA A 170 -19.80 19.20 -42.27
CA ALA A 170 -19.13 19.32 -43.56
C ALA A 170 -19.54 18.20 -44.53
N ALA A 171 -19.67 16.96 -44.05
CA ALA A 171 -20.16 15.84 -44.86
C ALA A 171 -21.60 16.06 -45.34
N VAL A 172 -22.51 16.55 -44.47
CA VAL A 172 -23.89 16.89 -44.85
C VAL A 172 -23.93 18.01 -45.88
N ARG A 173 -23.09 19.05 -45.76
CA ARG A 173 -22.97 20.10 -46.79
C ARG A 173 -22.48 19.54 -48.12
N ALA A 174 -21.43 18.72 -48.10
CA ALA A 174 -20.90 18.08 -49.31
C ALA A 174 -21.90 17.10 -49.96
N GLU A 175 -22.84 16.54 -49.19
CA GLU A 175 -23.96 15.75 -49.73
C GLU A 175 -25.03 16.65 -50.36
N GLN A 176 -25.39 17.76 -49.72
CA GLN A 176 -26.29 18.79 -50.28
C GLN A 176 -25.75 19.37 -51.59
N GLU A 177 -24.49 19.81 -51.62
CA GLU A 177 -23.79 20.29 -52.83
C GLU A 177 -23.77 19.25 -53.95
N ARG A 178 -23.71 17.95 -53.62
CA ARG A 178 -23.78 16.85 -54.61
C ARG A 178 -25.19 16.63 -55.16
N GLU A 179 -26.24 16.78 -54.36
CA GLU A 179 -27.62 16.72 -54.86
C GLU A 179 -27.98 17.97 -55.69
N GLU A 180 -27.51 19.15 -55.29
CA GLU A 180 -27.62 20.36 -56.11
C GLU A 180 -26.88 20.22 -57.45
N ALA A 181 -25.65 19.68 -57.44
CA ALA A 181 -24.90 19.41 -58.66
C ALA A 181 -25.57 18.35 -59.56
N LYS A 182 -26.23 17.32 -59.00
CA LYS A 182 -27.05 16.37 -59.76
C LYS A 182 -28.27 17.03 -60.38
N GLN A 183 -28.97 17.90 -59.65
CA GLN A 183 -30.12 18.63 -60.17
C GLN A 183 -29.73 19.58 -61.29
N ALA A 184 -28.62 20.31 -61.15
CA ALA A 184 -28.05 21.15 -62.20
C ALA A 184 -27.62 20.33 -63.43
N ALA A 185 -26.98 19.17 -63.24
CA ALA A 185 -26.63 18.27 -64.34
C ALA A 185 -27.85 17.74 -65.09
N ALA A 186 -28.93 17.39 -64.38
CA ALA A 186 -30.19 16.95 -64.96
C ALA A 186 -30.91 18.09 -65.72
N GLN A 187 -30.84 19.33 -65.23
CA GLN A 187 -31.33 20.52 -65.96
C GLN A 187 -30.54 20.73 -67.27
N VAL A 188 -29.21 20.66 -67.23
CA VAL A 188 -28.36 20.77 -68.43
C VAL A 188 -28.60 19.62 -69.42
N GLU A 189 -28.90 18.40 -68.94
CA GLU A 189 -29.30 17.28 -69.80
C GLU A 189 -30.68 17.52 -70.45
N GLN A 190 -31.65 18.03 -69.69
CA GLN A 190 -32.97 18.42 -70.24
C GLN A 190 -32.84 19.54 -71.29
N GLU A 191 -32.13 20.62 -70.98
CA GLU A 191 -31.87 21.72 -71.93
C GLU A 191 -31.18 21.21 -73.21
N ARG A 192 -30.29 20.22 -73.08
CA ARG A 192 -29.60 19.59 -74.22
C ARG A 192 -30.54 18.72 -75.07
N GLU A 193 -31.49 18.02 -74.48
CA GLU A 193 -32.52 17.29 -75.24
C GLU A 193 -33.55 18.24 -75.88
N GLU A 194 -33.92 19.34 -75.21
CA GLU A 194 -34.76 20.39 -75.79
C GLU A 194 -34.05 21.08 -76.97
N ALA A 195 -32.74 21.35 -76.85
CA ALA A 195 -31.91 21.88 -77.93
C ALA A 195 -31.77 20.90 -79.11
N LYS A 196 -31.63 19.59 -78.85
CA LYS A 196 -31.67 18.54 -79.91
C LYS A 196 -33.03 18.53 -80.62
N GLN A 197 -34.13 18.60 -79.89
CA GLN A 197 -35.47 18.67 -80.48
C GLN A 197 -35.68 19.94 -81.30
N ALA A 198 -35.16 21.08 -80.84
CA ALA A 198 -35.19 22.34 -81.59
C ALA A 198 -34.35 22.25 -82.88
N ALA A 199 -33.16 21.66 -82.82
CA ALA A 199 -32.32 21.41 -83.98
C ALA A 199 -33.00 20.49 -85.01
N ALA A 200 -33.62 19.39 -84.56
CA ALA A 200 -34.36 18.48 -85.44
C ALA A 200 -35.60 19.14 -86.09
N ARG A 201 -36.29 20.04 -85.37
CA ARG A 201 -37.38 20.86 -85.96
C ARG A 201 -36.84 21.83 -87.01
N ALA A 202 -35.74 22.52 -86.72
CA ALA A 202 -35.08 23.41 -87.69
C ALA A 202 -34.53 22.66 -88.93
N GLU A 203 -34.14 21.40 -88.77
CA GLU A 203 -33.77 20.52 -89.89
C GLU A 203 -34.99 20.11 -90.72
N GLN A 204 -36.11 19.74 -90.09
CA GLN A 204 -37.37 19.48 -90.79
C GLN A 204 -37.93 20.72 -91.51
N GLU A 205 -37.79 21.91 -90.92
CA GLU A 205 -38.13 23.19 -91.56
C GLU A 205 -37.22 23.50 -92.75
N ARG A 206 -35.92 23.16 -92.66
CA ARG A 206 -34.98 23.26 -93.79
C ARG A 206 -35.31 22.26 -94.90
N GLU A 207 -35.66 21.03 -94.58
CA GLU A 207 -36.17 20.07 -95.58
C GLU A 207 -37.46 20.56 -96.24
N ALA A 208 -38.40 21.11 -95.46
CA ALA A 208 -39.65 21.65 -95.98
C ALA A 208 -39.38 22.88 -96.88
N ALA A 209 -38.44 23.75 -96.52
CA ALA A 209 -38.00 24.88 -97.35
C ALA A 209 -37.27 24.42 -98.62
N MET A 210 -36.47 23.34 -98.55
CA MET A 210 -35.85 22.72 -99.73
C MET A 210 -36.90 22.12 -100.66
N ARG A 211 -37.83 21.30 -100.16
CA ARG A 211 -38.95 20.75 -100.95
C ARG A 211 -39.86 21.84 -101.52
N GLY A 212 -40.10 22.92 -100.77
CA GLY A 212 -40.81 24.11 -101.25
C GLY A 212 -40.04 24.87 -102.33
N ARG A 213 -38.71 24.88 -102.28
CA ARG A 213 -37.83 25.43 -103.33
C ARG A 213 -37.80 24.54 -104.57
N GLU A 214 -37.74 23.22 -104.41
CA GLU A 214 -37.85 22.24 -105.51
C GLU A 214 -39.22 22.34 -106.20
N GLN A 215 -40.31 22.47 -105.45
CA GLN A 215 -41.66 22.72 -105.98
C GLN A 215 -41.75 24.08 -106.67
N ALA A 216 -41.16 25.13 -106.09
CA ALA A 216 -41.08 26.44 -106.74
C ALA A 216 -40.26 26.36 -108.05
N GLU A 217 -39.18 25.58 -108.09
CA GLU A 217 -38.34 25.39 -109.28
C GLU A 217 -39.03 24.50 -110.34
N GLN A 218 -39.84 23.52 -109.94
CA GLN A 218 -40.75 22.79 -110.82
C GLN A 218 -41.81 23.72 -111.43
N LEU A 219 -42.49 24.55 -110.63
CA LEU A 219 -43.43 25.56 -111.11
C LEU A 219 -42.75 26.62 -112.01
N LEU A 220 -41.48 26.96 -111.74
CA LEU A 220 -40.68 27.84 -112.60
C LEU A 220 -40.24 27.11 -113.89
N GLY A 221 -40.11 25.78 -113.85
CA GLY A 221 -39.96 24.92 -115.02
C GLY A 221 -41.22 24.82 -115.88
N GLU A 222 -42.39 24.71 -115.26
CA GLU A 222 -43.70 24.74 -115.94
C GLU A 222 -43.96 26.13 -116.54
N LEU A 223 -43.72 27.22 -115.79
CA LEU A 223 -43.78 28.59 -116.32
C LEU A 223 -42.74 28.86 -117.42
N LYS A 224 -41.56 28.22 -117.36
CA LYS A 224 -40.59 28.25 -118.47
C LYS A 224 -41.10 27.48 -119.68
N ALA A 225 -41.72 26.30 -119.50
CA ALA A 225 -42.30 25.53 -120.60
C ALA A 225 -43.50 26.26 -121.24
N GLU A 226 -44.34 26.94 -120.45
CA GLU A 226 -45.39 27.83 -120.96
C GLU A 226 -44.78 29.05 -121.67
N HIS A 227 -43.72 29.65 -121.13
CA HIS A 227 -43.05 30.78 -121.76
C HIS A 227 -42.30 30.37 -123.04
N GLU A 228 -41.71 29.19 -123.09
CA GLU A 228 -41.08 28.59 -124.28
C GLU A 228 -42.14 28.21 -125.32
N ALA A 229 -43.31 27.70 -124.92
CA ALA A 229 -44.45 27.49 -125.81
C ALA A 229 -45.00 28.82 -126.38
N GLN A 230 -45.05 29.89 -125.57
CA GLN A 230 -45.42 31.24 -126.02
C GLN A 230 -44.33 31.88 -126.89
N GLN A 231 -43.04 31.63 -126.61
CA GLN A 231 -41.92 32.08 -127.42
C GLN A 231 -41.84 31.32 -128.74
N MET A 232 -42.16 30.04 -128.81
CA MET A 232 -42.24 29.28 -130.08
C MET A 232 -43.26 29.89 -131.05
N VAL A 233 -44.34 30.52 -130.54
CA VAL A 233 -45.33 31.28 -131.33
C VAL A 233 -44.82 32.69 -131.73
N LEU A 234 -43.67 33.12 -131.20
CA LEU A 234 -43.00 34.39 -131.53
C LEU A 234 -41.67 34.21 -132.27
N VAL A 235 -41.06 33.03 -132.23
CA VAL A 235 -39.79 32.71 -132.94
C VAL A 235 -40.02 32.57 -134.45
N GLU A 236 -41.22 32.17 -134.91
CA GLU A 236 -41.64 32.33 -136.31
C GLU A 236 -41.67 33.81 -136.78
N ARG A 237 -41.39 34.78 -135.90
CA ARG A 237 -41.40 36.21 -136.21
C ARG A 237 -40.04 36.91 -136.10
N THR A 238 -38.97 36.27 -135.63
CA THR A 238 -37.65 36.93 -135.45
C THR A 238 -36.43 36.07 -135.82
N GLU A 239 -36.37 35.58 -137.06
CA GLU A 239 -35.11 35.12 -137.70
C GLU A 239 -34.13 36.28 -138.02
N GLU A 240 -34.30 37.48 -137.43
CA GLU A 240 -33.68 38.72 -137.93
C GLU A 240 -32.44 39.23 -137.17
N LEU A 241 -32.17 38.85 -135.90
CA LEU A 241 -31.12 39.48 -135.07
C LEU A 241 -30.29 38.52 -134.19
N GLU A 242 -29.43 37.73 -134.84
CA GLU A 242 -28.50 36.76 -134.22
C GLU A 242 -27.19 37.40 -133.66
N GLN A 243 -27.24 38.26 -132.60
CA GLN A 243 -26.03 38.99 -132.15
C GLN A 243 -25.82 39.21 -130.61
N GLN A 244 -24.70 38.67 -130.09
CA GLN A 244 -23.83 39.17 -128.96
C GLN A 244 -24.03 38.67 -127.48
N ARG A 245 -23.03 38.96 -126.58
CA ARG A 245 -22.32 38.05 -125.59
C ARG A 245 -21.69 38.80 -124.35
N ALA A 246 -21.05 38.25 -123.27
CA ALA A 246 -21.10 36.99 -122.45
C ALA A 246 -20.01 36.94 -121.28
N ALA A 247 -20.25 36.20 -120.16
CA ALA A 247 -19.32 35.60 -119.13
C ALA A 247 -18.45 36.48 -118.14
N ALA A 248 -17.60 35.92 -117.22
CA ALA A 248 -17.87 35.34 -115.86
C ALA A 248 -16.58 35.08 -114.96
N ALA A 249 -16.71 34.53 -113.71
CA ALA A 249 -15.72 33.83 -112.79
C ALA A 249 -15.13 34.51 -111.48
N LEU A 250 -14.39 33.74 -110.61
CA LEU A 250 -14.04 34.01 -109.17
C LEU A 250 -12.73 33.31 -108.61
N ALA A 251 -12.32 33.49 -107.32
CA ALA A 251 -11.10 32.90 -106.63
C ALA A 251 -11.15 32.74 -105.04
N GLU A 252 -10.12 32.15 -104.36
CA GLU A 252 -10.21 31.33 -103.07
C GLU A 252 -8.90 31.18 -102.13
N GLN A 253 -8.91 30.31 -101.06
CA GLN A 253 -7.80 29.60 -100.23
C GLN A 253 -7.20 30.24 -98.90
N GLU A 254 -6.47 29.64 -97.89
CA GLU A 254 -5.68 28.35 -97.62
C GLU A 254 -5.60 27.80 -96.09
N TRP A 255 -4.43 27.37 -95.48
CA TRP A 255 -4.26 26.43 -94.27
C TRP A 255 -3.16 26.82 -93.15
N GLU A 256 -2.49 26.11 -92.17
CA GLU A 256 -2.15 24.70 -91.66
C GLU A 256 -1.51 24.66 -90.17
N ALA A 257 -1.02 23.50 -89.60
CA ALA A 257 -0.06 23.20 -88.45
C ALA A 257 -0.59 22.74 -87.03
N ALA A 258 0.08 22.09 -85.99
CA ALA A 258 1.45 21.57 -85.59
C ALA A 258 1.45 20.46 -84.43
N VAL A 259 2.59 19.82 -83.97
CA VAL A 259 2.65 18.49 -83.19
C VAL A 259 3.86 18.14 -82.20
N ARG A 260 3.68 17.24 -81.16
CA ARG A 260 4.56 16.15 -80.52
C ARG A 260 5.21 16.20 -79.07
N GLY A 261 5.39 15.00 -78.40
CA GLY A 261 6.20 14.71 -77.15
C GLY A 261 6.06 13.26 -76.54
N ARG A 262 7.03 12.67 -75.77
CA ARG A 262 7.00 11.24 -75.24
C ARG A 262 8.07 10.85 -74.16
N GLU A 263 8.02 9.59 -73.65
CA GLU A 263 8.98 8.77 -72.79
C GLU A 263 8.63 8.66 -71.27
N GLN A 264 9.04 7.69 -70.40
CA GLN A 264 9.91 6.45 -70.44
C GLN A 264 9.54 5.43 -69.28
N ALA A 265 10.18 4.23 -69.13
CA ALA A 265 9.96 3.25 -68.01
C ALA A 265 11.05 2.13 -67.83
N GLU A 266 11.34 1.64 -66.60
CA GLU A 266 11.85 0.28 -66.18
C GLU A 266 12.40 0.26 -64.71
N GLU A 267 12.07 -0.77 -63.87
CA GLU A 267 12.94 -1.39 -62.82
C GLU A 267 12.23 -2.54 -62.03
N GLU A 268 12.96 -3.20 -61.11
CA GLU A 268 12.56 -4.20 -60.08
C GLU A 268 12.10 -5.64 -60.49
N ARG A 269 13.04 -6.60 -60.43
CA ARG A 269 12.80 -8.05 -60.18
C ARG A 269 14.03 -8.77 -59.61
N GLU A 270 14.06 -9.14 -58.33
CA GLU A 270 14.93 -10.24 -57.84
C GLU A 270 14.55 -10.78 -56.43
N ALA A 271 15.18 -11.89 -56.02
CA ALA A 271 15.15 -12.55 -54.70
C ALA A 271 13.93 -13.46 -54.31
N ALA A 272 14.11 -14.17 -53.17
CA ALA A 272 13.15 -14.99 -52.41
C ALA A 272 12.70 -16.38 -52.93
N VAL A 273 13.64 -17.32 -53.11
CA VAL A 273 13.39 -18.76 -52.92
C VAL A 273 14.57 -19.39 -52.15
N ARG A 274 14.38 -19.78 -50.87
CA ARG A 274 15.19 -20.77 -50.08
C ARG A 274 14.79 -20.75 -48.58
N ASP A 275 13.69 -21.41 -48.21
CA ASP A 275 13.41 -21.75 -46.80
C ASP A 275 12.68 -23.09 -46.70
N ARG A 276 13.44 -24.20 -46.74
CA ARG A 276 12.87 -25.57 -46.74
C ARG A 276 13.79 -26.68 -46.19
N GLU A 277 14.81 -26.38 -45.37
CA GLU A 277 15.80 -27.40 -44.93
C GLU A 277 16.02 -27.55 -43.41
N GLU A 278 15.55 -26.65 -42.54
CA GLU A 278 15.73 -26.83 -41.07
C GLU A 278 14.80 -27.91 -40.44
N ALA A 279 14.00 -28.61 -41.26
CA ALA A 279 13.19 -29.78 -40.88
C ALA A 279 14.01 -31.06 -40.56
N LYS A 280 15.26 -30.91 -40.07
CA LYS A 280 16.22 -32.01 -39.82
C LYS A 280 16.73 -32.10 -38.38
N ARG A 281 16.33 -31.22 -37.45
CA ARG A 281 16.77 -31.26 -36.03
C ARG A 281 15.85 -32.09 -35.13
N ALA A 282 15.52 -33.31 -35.58
CA ALA A 282 14.91 -34.32 -34.73
C ALA A 282 15.96 -34.88 -33.74
N ALA A 283 15.97 -34.37 -32.51
CA ALA A 283 16.83 -34.86 -31.42
C ALA A 283 16.25 -34.64 -30.01
N ALA A 284 15.53 -33.53 -29.77
CA ALA A 284 15.14 -33.10 -28.42
C ALA A 284 14.05 -33.93 -27.70
N ARG A 285 13.47 -34.96 -28.34
CA ARG A 285 12.30 -35.70 -27.81
C ARG A 285 12.65 -37.08 -27.18
N ALA A 286 13.89 -37.28 -26.75
CA ALA A 286 14.36 -38.56 -26.19
C ALA A 286 14.98 -38.48 -24.78
N GLU A 287 15.19 -37.27 -24.23
CA GLU A 287 15.82 -37.07 -22.91
C GLU A 287 14.80 -36.79 -21.79
N GLN A 288 13.57 -36.42 -22.13
CA GLN A 288 12.48 -36.11 -21.18
C GLN A 288 11.89 -37.32 -20.43
N GLU A 289 12.31 -38.56 -20.71
CA GLU A 289 11.64 -39.76 -20.16
C GLU A 289 12.10 -40.22 -18.76
N ARG A 290 13.20 -39.68 -18.18
CA ARG A 290 13.91 -40.41 -17.09
C ARG A 290 14.33 -39.67 -15.80
N GLU A 291 14.21 -38.35 -15.70
CA GLU A 291 14.57 -37.64 -14.45
C GLU A 291 13.38 -37.32 -13.53
N GLU A 292 12.21 -36.99 -14.07
CA GLU A 292 11.06 -36.64 -13.21
C GLU A 292 10.54 -37.84 -12.40
N ALA A 293 10.67 -39.05 -12.95
CA ALA A 293 10.38 -40.31 -12.25
C ALA A 293 11.31 -40.60 -11.06
N LYS A 294 12.43 -39.89 -10.88
CA LYS A 294 13.32 -40.06 -9.71
C LYS A 294 12.92 -39.22 -8.50
N ARG A 295 12.19 -38.11 -8.70
CA ARG A 295 11.82 -37.20 -7.60
C ARG A 295 10.79 -37.81 -6.65
N ALA A 296 10.02 -38.80 -7.11
CA ALA A 296 9.08 -39.57 -6.31
C ALA A 296 9.74 -40.47 -5.23
N VAL A 297 11.06 -40.66 -5.24
CA VAL A 297 11.78 -41.46 -4.21
C VAL A 297 12.23 -40.60 -3.03
N ALA A 298 12.45 -39.30 -3.23
CA ALA A 298 12.96 -38.40 -2.18
C ALA A 298 11.93 -38.06 -1.08
N GLN A 299 10.63 -38.19 -1.38
CA GLN A 299 9.57 -37.95 -0.39
C GLN A 299 9.40 -39.09 0.62
N ALA A 300 9.97 -40.28 0.35
CA ALA A 300 9.84 -41.47 1.19
C ALA A 300 10.82 -41.52 2.39
N GLU A 301 11.76 -40.58 2.51
CA GLU A 301 12.69 -40.51 3.66
C GLU A 301 12.16 -39.65 4.81
N GLN A 302 11.25 -38.70 4.54
CA GLN A 302 10.67 -37.84 5.59
C GLN A 302 9.66 -38.60 6.49
N GLU A 303 9.00 -39.65 5.98
CA GLU A 303 8.12 -40.53 6.76
C GLU A 303 8.84 -41.31 7.89
N ARG A 304 10.17 -41.20 8.01
CA ARG A 304 11.00 -42.07 8.86
C ARG A 304 11.67 -41.43 10.07
N GLU A 305 11.62 -40.10 10.22
CA GLU A 305 12.14 -39.41 11.42
C GLU A 305 11.03 -39.01 12.41
N GLU A 306 9.85 -38.62 11.94
CA GLU A 306 8.72 -38.32 12.84
C GLU A 306 8.26 -39.58 13.61
N ALA A 307 8.34 -40.74 12.95
CA ALA A 307 8.12 -42.06 13.54
C ALA A 307 9.09 -42.42 14.68
N LYS A 308 10.25 -41.75 14.82
CA LYS A 308 11.21 -42.00 15.92
C LYS A 308 10.91 -41.18 17.18
N ARG A 309 10.28 -40.02 17.05
CA ARG A 309 10.01 -39.13 18.21
C ARG A 309 8.79 -39.60 19.00
N ALA A 310 7.76 -40.13 18.33
CA ALA A 310 6.60 -40.75 18.97
C ALA A 310 6.95 -42.01 19.79
N ALA A 311 8.05 -42.69 19.49
CA ALA A 311 8.49 -43.88 20.23
C ALA A 311 9.15 -43.56 21.59
N ALA A 312 9.62 -42.33 21.81
CA ALA A 312 10.41 -41.98 23.00
C ALA A 312 9.57 -41.58 24.22
N GLN A 313 8.35 -41.06 24.02
CA GLN A 313 7.50 -40.55 25.12
C GLN A 313 6.68 -41.66 25.81
N ALA A 314 6.33 -42.74 25.09
CA ALA A 314 5.48 -43.81 25.62
C ALA A 314 6.17 -44.82 26.58
N GLU A 315 7.51 -44.74 26.72
CA GLU A 315 8.27 -45.64 27.60
C GLU A 315 8.52 -45.02 28.99
N GLN A 316 8.70 -43.70 29.10
CA GLN A 316 8.98 -43.03 30.38
C GLN A 316 7.78 -43.06 31.34
N GLU A 317 6.56 -42.81 30.84
CA GLU A 317 5.32 -42.82 31.65
C GLU A 317 4.99 -44.21 32.25
N ARG A 318 5.61 -45.30 31.75
CA ARG A 318 5.36 -46.68 32.20
C ARG A 318 6.30 -47.20 33.28
N GLU A 319 7.38 -46.49 33.60
CA GLU A 319 8.25 -46.84 34.73
C GLU A 319 7.89 -46.07 36.01
N GLU A 320 7.46 -44.81 35.91
CA GLU A 320 7.05 -44.04 37.09
C GLU A 320 5.79 -44.62 37.74
N ALA A 321 4.84 -45.10 36.92
CA ALA A 321 3.64 -45.82 37.36
C ALA A 321 3.94 -47.12 38.14
N LYS A 322 5.14 -47.71 38.03
CA LYS A 322 5.54 -48.88 38.82
C LYS A 322 6.16 -48.52 40.17
N ARG A 323 6.75 -47.31 40.30
CA ARG A 323 7.42 -46.88 41.54
C ARG A 323 6.43 -46.37 42.58
N ALA A 324 5.39 -45.65 42.15
CA ALA A 324 4.28 -45.24 43.02
C ALA A 324 3.56 -46.44 43.68
N ALA A 325 3.48 -47.58 43.01
CA ALA A 325 2.85 -48.80 43.54
C ALA A 325 3.68 -49.50 44.64
N ALA A 326 4.99 -49.25 44.71
CA ALA A 326 5.89 -49.94 45.64
C ALA A 326 6.00 -49.26 47.02
N GLN A 327 5.77 -47.95 47.11
CA GLN A 327 5.90 -47.20 48.37
C GLN A 327 4.66 -47.34 49.26
N ALA A 328 3.46 -47.47 48.67
CA ALA A 328 2.19 -47.61 49.38
C ALA A 328 2.02 -48.93 50.17
N GLU A 329 2.89 -49.92 49.96
CA GLU A 329 2.91 -51.17 50.74
C GLU A 329 3.80 -51.06 51.99
N GLN A 330 4.86 -50.23 51.95
CA GLN A 330 5.81 -50.10 53.05
C GLN A 330 5.23 -49.33 54.25
N GLU A 331 4.51 -48.24 54.01
CA GLU A 331 3.89 -47.42 55.06
C GLU A 331 2.79 -48.16 55.86
N ARG A 332 2.26 -49.27 55.32
CA ARG A 332 1.21 -50.08 55.97
C ARG A 332 1.73 -51.12 56.98
N GLU A 333 3.03 -51.40 57.02
CA GLU A 333 3.63 -52.25 58.09
C GLU A 333 4.16 -51.42 59.25
N GLU A 334 4.72 -50.23 59.01
CA GLU A 334 5.20 -49.34 60.09
C GLU A 334 4.04 -48.90 61.01
N ALA A 335 2.85 -48.68 60.44
CA ALA A 335 1.61 -48.42 61.17
C ALA A 335 1.20 -49.53 62.15
N LYS A 336 1.69 -50.78 61.99
CA LYS A 336 1.41 -51.88 62.92
C LYS A 336 2.36 -51.92 64.12
N GLN A 337 3.59 -51.43 63.97
CA GLN A 337 4.57 -51.45 65.05
C GLN A 337 4.38 -50.30 66.05
N ALA A 338 3.81 -49.16 65.60
CA ALA A 338 3.45 -48.03 66.46
C ALA A 338 2.44 -48.40 67.57
N VAL A 339 1.50 -49.31 67.30
CA VAL A 339 0.48 -49.74 68.28
C VAL A 339 1.10 -50.53 69.44
N ALA A 340 2.10 -51.39 69.16
CA ALA A 340 2.75 -52.22 70.18
C ALA A 340 3.58 -51.41 71.18
N GLN A 341 4.13 -50.26 70.78
CA GLN A 341 4.91 -49.40 71.68
C GLN A 341 4.04 -48.49 72.57
N ALA A 342 2.75 -48.34 72.24
CA ALA A 342 1.81 -47.53 73.03
C ALA A 342 1.37 -48.20 74.34
N GLU A 343 1.38 -49.54 74.42
CA GLU A 343 0.95 -50.26 75.63
C GLU A 343 2.03 -50.30 76.72
N GLN A 344 3.32 -50.41 76.35
CA GLN A 344 4.42 -50.50 77.33
C GLN A 344 4.61 -49.19 78.13
N LYS A 345 4.50 -48.03 77.47
CA LYS A 345 4.58 -46.70 78.12
C LYS A 345 3.45 -46.43 79.13
N ARG A 346 2.43 -47.28 79.19
CA ARG A 346 1.26 -47.15 80.08
C ARG A 346 1.40 -47.88 81.41
N GLU A 347 2.42 -48.74 81.56
CA GLU A 347 2.78 -49.39 82.84
C GLU A 347 3.83 -48.59 83.62
N GLU A 348 4.77 -47.92 82.95
CA GLU A 348 5.79 -47.09 83.60
C GLU A 348 5.15 -45.90 84.34
N ALA A 349 4.16 -45.26 83.71
CA ALA A 349 3.34 -44.19 84.29
C ALA A 349 2.56 -44.58 85.58
N LYS A 350 2.51 -45.87 85.96
CA LYS A 350 1.94 -46.32 87.24
C LYS A 350 2.95 -46.33 88.40
N ARG A 351 4.25 -46.23 88.11
CA ARG A 351 5.32 -46.26 89.12
C ARG A 351 5.77 -44.86 89.54
N GLU A 352 5.80 -43.91 88.62
CA GLU A 352 6.05 -42.49 88.92
C GLU A 352 5.00 -41.92 89.88
N ALA A 353 3.74 -42.37 89.75
CA ALA A 353 2.64 -42.04 90.66
C ALA A 353 2.87 -42.44 92.14
N ALA A 354 3.87 -43.27 92.45
CA ALA A 354 4.27 -43.63 93.82
C ALA A 354 5.41 -42.75 94.37
N GLN A 355 6.16 -42.03 93.52
CA GLN A 355 7.16 -41.06 93.97
C GLN A 355 6.52 -39.72 94.37
N ALA A 356 5.39 -39.39 93.76
CA ALA A 356 4.55 -38.22 94.07
C ALA A 356 4.03 -38.14 95.53
N GLU A 357 4.22 -39.18 96.36
CA GLU A 357 3.92 -39.13 97.79
C GLU A 357 5.11 -38.62 98.64
N GLN A 358 6.36 -38.76 98.20
CA GLN A 358 7.49 -38.09 98.86
C GLN A 358 7.55 -36.60 98.51
N GLU A 359 7.23 -36.24 97.27
CA GLU A 359 7.12 -34.84 96.81
C GLU A 359 6.09 -34.03 97.62
N ARG A 360 5.12 -34.68 98.29
CA ARG A 360 4.08 -34.02 99.10
C ARG A 360 4.56 -33.37 100.40
N GLU A 361 5.72 -33.73 100.93
CA GLU A 361 6.31 -33.02 102.08
C GLU A 361 7.17 -31.84 101.62
N GLU A 362 7.91 -31.98 100.52
CA GLU A 362 8.57 -30.84 99.85
C GLU A 362 7.52 -29.81 99.39
N ALA A 363 6.34 -30.29 98.94
CA ALA A 363 5.19 -29.46 98.59
C ALA A 363 4.68 -28.57 99.74
N LYS A 364 5.03 -28.81 101.02
CA LYS A 364 4.68 -27.89 102.12
C LYS A 364 5.65 -26.71 102.23
N GLN A 365 6.91 -26.88 101.85
CA GLN A 365 7.85 -25.76 101.71
C GLN A 365 7.60 -25.03 100.39
N ALA A 366 7.33 -25.78 99.31
CA ALA A 366 6.84 -25.21 98.06
C ALA A 366 5.50 -24.48 98.25
N ALA A 367 4.61 -24.87 99.18
CA ALA A 367 3.37 -24.12 99.45
C ALA A 367 3.61 -22.71 100.03
N ALA A 368 4.76 -22.45 100.66
CA ALA A 368 5.13 -21.11 101.11
C ALA A 368 5.73 -20.27 99.97
N GLN A 369 6.52 -20.90 99.09
CA GLN A 369 7.03 -20.28 97.87
C GLN A 369 5.88 -19.99 96.89
N ALA A 370 4.97 -20.95 96.68
CA ALA A 370 3.77 -20.85 95.86
C ALA A 370 2.67 -19.91 96.40
N VAL A 371 2.90 -19.19 97.50
CA VAL A 371 2.13 -17.97 97.81
C VAL A 371 2.74 -16.76 97.11
N ARG A 372 4.07 -16.67 97.04
CA ARG A 372 4.81 -15.66 96.25
C ARG A 372 4.71 -15.94 94.76
N ASP A 373 4.95 -17.18 94.34
CA ASP A 373 4.76 -17.60 92.95
C ASP A 373 3.30 -17.43 92.51
N ARG A 374 2.32 -17.35 93.43
CA ARG A 374 0.91 -17.06 93.14
C ARG A 374 0.58 -15.56 93.16
N GLU A 375 1.48 -14.69 93.59
CA GLU A 375 1.39 -13.25 93.36
C GLU A 375 2.21 -12.83 92.14
N GLU A 376 3.33 -13.49 91.88
CA GLU A 376 4.10 -13.38 90.64
C GLU A 376 3.32 -13.99 89.46
N ALA A 377 2.84 -15.23 89.53
CA ALA A 377 1.97 -15.80 88.49
C ALA A 377 0.58 -15.13 88.40
N LYS A 378 0.18 -14.25 89.33
CA LYS A 378 -0.98 -13.35 89.12
C LYS A 378 -0.58 -12.14 88.26
N ARG A 379 0.63 -11.62 88.42
CA ARG A 379 1.18 -10.55 87.59
C ARG A 379 1.51 -11.08 86.19
N GLU A 380 2.17 -12.22 86.09
CA GLU A 380 2.42 -12.91 84.82
C GLU A 380 1.12 -13.37 84.17
N ALA A 381 0.10 -13.84 84.91
CA ALA A 381 -1.21 -14.12 84.30
C ALA A 381 -1.93 -12.85 83.84
N ALA A 382 -1.81 -11.72 84.55
CA ALA A 382 -2.36 -10.44 84.11
C ALA A 382 -1.61 -9.88 82.89
N GLN A 383 -0.28 -10.01 82.84
CA GLN A 383 0.54 -9.67 81.69
C GLN A 383 0.22 -10.58 80.50
N ALA A 384 0.14 -11.90 80.71
CA ALA A 384 -0.29 -12.85 79.68
C ALA A 384 -1.77 -12.67 79.28
N GLU A 385 -2.63 -12.07 80.12
CA GLU A 385 -3.99 -11.67 79.76
C GLU A 385 -3.97 -10.39 78.92
N GLN A 386 -3.12 -9.41 79.24
CA GLN A 386 -2.87 -8.22 78.40
C GLN A 386 -2.28 -8.62 77.05
N GLU A 387 -1.20 -9.41 77.02
CA GLU A 387 -0.59 -9.97 75.81
C GLU A 387 -1.58 -10.80 74.99
N ARG A 388 -2.53 -11.50 75.62
CA ARG A 388 -3.61 -12.22 74.91
C ARG A 388 -4.68 -11.30 74.36
N GLU A 389 -5.04 -10.22 75.04
CA GLU A 389 -5.95 -9.21 74.51
C GLU A 389 -5.29 -8.39 73.38
N GLU A 390 -3.99 -8.12 73.48
CA GLU A 390 -3.18 -7.51 72.42
C GLU A 390 -3.00 -8.46 71.24
N ALA A 391 -2.71 -9.75 71.47
CA ALA A 391 -2.67 -10.76 70.42
C ALA A 391 -4.04 -11.00 69.78
N LYS A 392 -5.16 -10.90 70.52
CA LYS A 392 -6.51 -10.91 69.94
C LYS A 392 -6.79 -9.68 69.09
N ARG A 393 -6.33 -8.49 69.51
CA ARG A 393 -6.46 -7.24 68.72
C ARG A 393 -5.63 -7.31 67.45
N ALA A 394 -4.37 -7.76 67.55
CA ALA A 394 -3.50 -8.00 66.40
C ALA A 394 -4.06 -9.08 65.46
N ALA A 395 -4.64 -10.16 65.99
CA ALA A 395 -5.30 -11.18 65.18
C ALA A 395 -6.57 -10.63 64.49
N ALA A 396 -7.39 -9.83 65.17
CA ALA A 396 -8.57 -9.19 64.58
C ALA A 396 -8.21 -8.11 63.55
N GLN A 397 -7.08 -7.41 63.74
CA GLN A 397 -6.52 -6.50 62.74
C GLN A 397 -6.00 -7.26 61.52
N ALA A 398 -5.23 -8.34 61.72
CA ALA A 398 -4.76 -9.19 60.64
C ALA A 398 -5.91 -9.90 59.90
N GLU A 399 -7.01 -10.25 60.58
CA GLU A 399 -8.24 -10.79 59.97
C GLU A 399 -8.96 -9.73 59.13
N GLN A 400 -9.05 -8.47 59.60
CA GLN A 400 -9.58 -7.35 58.81
C GLN A 400 -8.69 -6.97 57.61
N GLU A 401 -7.37 -7.00 57.78
CA GLU A 401 -6.41 -6.79 56.68
C GLU A 401 -6.47 -7.93 55.66
N TRP A 402 -6.64 -9.18 56.11
CA TRP A 402 -6.84 -10.33 55.24
C TRP A 402 -8.18 -10.26 54.50
N GLU A 403 -9.28 -9.89 55.16
CA GLU A 403 -10.56 -9.62 54.48
C GLU A 403 -10.44 -8.48 53.46
N ALA A 404 -9.73 -7.41 53.80
CA ALA A 404 -9.49 -6.28 52.88
C ALA A 404 -8.65 -6.68 51.67
N ALA A 405 -7.59 -7.48 51.88
CA ALA A 405 -6.77 -8.05 50.83
C ALA A 405 -7.55 -9.04 49.95
N MET A 406 -8.43 -9.86 50.54
CA MET A 406 -9.32 -10.75 49.79
C MET A 406 -10.34 -9.98 48.96
N ARG A 407 -11.00 -8.94 49.51
CA ARG A 407 -11.91 -8.06 48.76
C ARG A 407 -11.19 -7.32 47.64
N GLY A 408 -9.98 -6.80 47.90
CA GLY A 408 -9.14 -6.18 46.89
C GLY A 408 -8.71 -7.15 45.79
N ARG A 409 -8.45 -8.41 46.14
CA ARG A 409 -8.20 -9.49 45.17
C ARG A 409 -9.43 -9.85 44.36
N GLU A 410 -10.61 -9.96 44.97
CA GLU A 410 -11.87 -10.21 44.24
C GLU A 410 -12.18 -9.07 43.27
N GLN A 411 -11.96 -7.81 43.68
CA GLN A 411 -12.07 -6.63 42.81
C GLN A 411 -11.04 -6.65 41.67
N ALA A 412 -9.80 -7.06 41.95
CA ALA A 412 -8.77 -7.22 40.92
C ALA A 412 -9.10 -8.36 39.93
N GLU A 413 -9.61 -9.50 40.41
CA GLU A 413 -10.05 -10.62 39.55
C GLU A 413 -11.30 -10.24 38.72
N GLN A 414 -12.21 -9.40 39.26
CA GLN A 414 -13.33 -8.82 38.51
C GLN A 414 -12.84 -7.88 37.40
N LEU A 415 -12.03 -6.87 37.72
CA LEU A 415 -11.48 -5.93 36.75
C LEU A 415 -10.63 -6.64 35.67
N LEU A 416 -9.89 -7.67 36.04
CA LEU A 416 -9.09 -8.48 35.10
C LEU A 416 -9.97 -9.42 34.25
N GLY A 417 -11.16 -9.80 34.75
CA GLY A 417 -12.21 -10.45 33.97
C GLY A 417 -12.89 -9.49 32.98
N GLU A 418 -13.19 -8.26 33.39
CA GLU A 418 -13.74 -7.20 32.53
C GLU A 418 -12.75 -6.81 31.43
N LEU A 419 -11.47 -6.61 31.75
CA LEU A 419 -10.40 -6.35 30.77
C LEU A 419 -10.22 -7.50 29.77
N LYS A 420 -10.40 -8.76 30.20
CA LYS A 420 -10.41 -9.90 29.28
C LYS A 420 -11.65 -9.90 28.39
N ALA A 421 -12.83 -9.61 28.94
CA ALA A 421 -14.05 -9.51 28.13
C ALA A 421 -13.99 -8.35 27.12
N GLU A 422 -13.42 -7.18 27.49
CA GLU A 422 -13.16 -6.08 26.55
C GLU A 422 -12.13 -6.49 25.48
N HIS A 423 -11.03 -7.15 25.86
CA HIS A 423 -10.02 -7.64 24.92
C HIS A 423 -10.58 -8.69 23.96
N ASP A 424 -11.34 -9.66 24.44
CA ASP A 424 -11.87 -10.76 23.63
C ASP A 424 -13.02 -10.26 22.73
N ALA A 425 -13.80 -9.27 23.17
CA ALA A 425 -14.74 -8.55 22.30
C ALA A 425 -14.00 -7.74 21.22
N GLN A 426 -12.87 -7.10 21.55
CA GLN A 426 -12.02 -6.42 20.57
C GLN A 426 -11.38 -7.41 19.58
N GLN A 427 -10.98 -8.61 20.03
CA GLN A 427 -10.49 -9.69 19.16
C GLN A 427 -11.57 -10.13 18.17
N VAL A 428 -12.81 -10.35 18.60
CA VAL A 428 -13.93 -10.71 17.71
C VAL A 428 -14.18 -9.61 16.68
N VAL A 429 -14.28 -8.33 17.11
CA VAL A 429 -14.47 -7.20 16.18
C VAL A 429 -13.29 -7.06 15.21
N LEU A 430 -12.06 -7.35 15.63
CA LEU A 430 -10.89 -7.36 14.75
C LEU A 430 -10.93 -8.50 13.74
N VAL A 431 -11.37 -9.71 14.14
CA VAL A 431 -11.53 -10.86 13.24
C VAL A 431 -12.62 -10.59 12.21
N GLU A 432 -13.81 -10.18 12.64
CA GLU A 432 -14.92 -9.77 11.76
C GLU A 432 -14.45 -8.68 10.79
N ARG A 433 -13.70 -7.68 11.28
CA ARG A 433 -13.16 -6.61 10.42
C ARG A 433 -12.08 -7.08 9.46
N THR A 434 -11.27 -8.09 9.81
CA THR A 434 -10.34 -8.71 8.84
C THR A 434 -11.08 -9.52 7.78
N GLU A 435 -12.13 -10.26 8.15
CA GLU A 435 -12.98 -10.98 7.18
C GLU A 435 -13.70 -10.02 6.23
N GLU A 436 -14.24 -8.89 6.72
CA GLU A 436 -14.78 -7.82 5.87
C GLU A 436 -13.74 -7.28 4.89
N LEU A 437 -12.50 -7.04 5.33
CA LEU A 437 -11.42 -6.51 4.50
C LEU A 437 -10.92 -7.54 3.48
N GLU A 438 -10.91 -8.84 3.80
CA GLU A 438 -10.60 -9.90 2.85
C GLU A 438 -11.72 -10.09 1.82
N GLN A 439 -12.99 -10.01 2.23
CA GLN A 439 -14.13 -10.01 1.30
C GLN A 439 -14.09 -8.78 0.36
N GLN A 440 -13.75 -7.60 0.87
CA GLN A 440 -13.56 -6.39 0.04
C GLN A 440 -12.37 -6.51 -0.91
N ARG A 441 -11.26 -7.13 -0.49
CA ARG A 441 -10.10 -7.42 -1.36
C ARG A 441 -10.45 -8.45 -2.44
N ALA A 442 -11.20 -9.50 -2.11
CA ALA A 442 -11.66 -10.49 -3.07
C ALA A 442 -12.62 -9.88 -4.11
N ALA A 443 -13.55 -9.02 -3.68
CA ALA A 443 -14.43 -8.27 -4.57
C ALA A 443 -13.66 -7.29 -5.47
N ALA A 444 -12.66 -6.60 -4.93
CA ALA A 444 -11.79 -5.72 -5.72
C ALA A 444 -10.96 -6.48 -6.76
N ALA A 445 -10.38 -7.65 -6.40
CA ALA A 445 -9.63 -8.49 -7.33
C ALA A 445 -10.51 -9.10 -8.44
N LEU A 446 -11.79 -9.40 -8.15
CA LEU A 446 -12.76 -9.80 -9.18
C LEU A 446 -13.10 -8.63 -10.11
N ALA A 447 -13.34 -7.43 -9.57
CA ALA A 447 -13.59 -6.24 -10.38
C ALA A 447 -12.38 -5.83 -11.24
N GLU A 448 -11.16 -6.06 -10.75
CA GLU A 448 -9.91 -5.87 -11.50
C GLU A 448 -9.77 -6.88 -12.64
N GLN A 449 -10.11 -8.16 -12.42
CA GLN A 449 -10.17 -9.18 -13.49
C GLN A 449 -11.28 -8.89 -14.52
N GLU A 450 -12.45 -8.43 -14.11
CA GLU A 450 -13.52 -7.98 -15.01
C GLU A 450 -13.10 -6.74 -15.82
N TRP A 451 -12.38 -5.80 -15.19
CA TRP A 451 -11.82 -4.63 -15.87
C TRP A 451 -10.74 -5.02 -16.88
N GLU A 452 -9.79 -5.89 -16.52
CA GLU A 452 -8.80 -6.41 -17.46
C GLU A 452 -9.45 -7.17 -18.64
N ALA A 453 -10.48 -7.97 -18.37
CA ALA A 453 -11.23 -8.66 -19.42
C ALA A 453 -11.96 -7.66 -20.34
N ALA A 454 -12.52 -6.58 -19.79
CA ALA A 454 -13.13 -5.50 -20.56
C ALA A 454 -12.11 -4.66 -21.35
N VAL A 455 -10.89 -4.47 -20.85
CA VAL A 455 -9.77 -3.85 -21.58
C VAL A 455 -9.34 -4.73 -22.73
N ARG A 456 -9.04 -6.01 -22.50
CA ARG A 456 -8.68 -6.97 -23.55
C ARG A 456 -9.77 -7.13 -24.61
N GLY A 457 -11.04 -7.10 -24.21
CA GLY A 457 -12.18 -7.08 -25.13
C GLY A 457 -12.32 -5.79 -25.95
N ARG A 458 -11.83 -4.65 -25.45
CA ARG A 458 -11.73 -3.40 -26.22
C ARG A 458 -10.55 -3.43 -27.19
N GLU A 459 -9.39 -3.93 -26.74
CA GLU A 459 -8.19 -4.11 -27.58
C GLU A 459 -8.51 -5.03 -28.77
N GLN A 460 -9.13 -6.19 -28.54
CA GLN A 460 -9.59 -7.09 -29.59
C GLN A 460 -10.61 -6.44 -30.53
N ALA A 461 -11.58 -5.68 -30.00
CA ALA A 461 -12.53 -4.94 -30.82
C ALA A 461 -11.89 -3.75 -31.57
N GLU A 462 -10.72 -3.29 -31.18
CA GLU A 462 -9.92 -2.27 -31.88
C GLU A 462 -9.05 -2.91 -32.98
N GLU A 463 -8.41 -4.05 -32.71
CA GLU A 463 -7.73 -4.89 -33.72
C GLU A 463 -8.69 -5.34 -34.84
N GLU A 464 -9.92 -5.79 -34.50
CA GLU A 464 -10.96 -6.12 -35.47
C GLU A 464 -11.39 -4.90 -36.31
N ARG A 465 -11.41 -3.70 -35.72
CA ARG A 465 -11.70 -2.46 -36.45
C ARG A 465 -10.55 -2.06 -37.36
N GLU A 466 -9.30 -2.19 -36.93
CA GLU A 466 -8.14 -1.98 -37.79
C GLU A 466 -8.12 -2.97 -38.95
N ALA A 467 -8.42 -4.25 -38.71
CA ALA A 467 -8.55 -5.27 -39.76
C ALA A 467 -9.66 -4.88 -40.76
N ALA A 468 -10.86 -4.51 -40.29
CA ALA A 468 -11.95 -4.05 -41.15
C ALA A 468 -11.62 -2.75 -41.90
N VAL A 469 -10.76 -1.88 -41.36
CA VAL A 469 -10.24 -0.70 -42.07
C VAL A 469 -9.24 -1.12 -43.16
N ARG A 470 -8.30 -2.03 -42.87
CA ARG A 470 -7.34 -2.59 -43.84
C ARG A 470 -8.06 -3.28 -45.00
N ASP A 471 -9.01 -4.16 -44.70
CA ASP A 471 -9.88 -4.83 -45.69
C ASP A 471 -10.64 -3.81 -46.56
N ARG A 472 -11.12 -2.72 -45.95
CA ARG A 472 -11.79 -1.63 -46.68
C ARG A 472 -10.83 -0.83 -47.56
N GLU A 473 -9.56 -0.69 -47.19
CA GLU A 473 -8.55 -0.06 -48.04
C GLU A 473 -8.08 -0.97 -49.18
N ASP A 474 -7.89 -2.26 -48.94
CA ASP A 474 -7.58 -3.22 -49.99
C ASP A 474 -8.78 -3.43 -50.94
N ALA A 475 -10.02 -3.36 -50.45
CA ALA A 475 -11.21 -3.28 -51.31
C ALA A 475 -11.24 -2.01 -52.17
N LYS A 476 -10.83 -0.84 -51.65
CA LYS A 476 -10.68 0.38 -52.48
C LYS A 476 -9.58 0.21 -53.53
N ARG A 477 -8.43 -0.38 -53.16
CA ARG A 477 -7.30 -0.65 -54.09
C ARG A 477 -7.73 -1.62 -55.20
N ALA A 478 -8.44 -2.69 -54.85
CA ALA A 478 -8.99 -3.64 -55.81
C ALA A 478 -10.04 -3.00 -56.74
N ALA A 479 -10.91 -2.12 -56.21
CA ALA A 479 -11.86 -1.36 -57.02
C ALA A 479 -11.15 -0.40 -57.99
N ALA A 480 -10.14 0.33 -57.54
CA ALA A 480 -9.34 1.22 -58.40
C ALA A 480 -8.59 0.44 -59.49
N GLN A 481 -8.03 -0.74 -59.17
CA GLN A 481 -7.42 -1.61 -60.18
C GLN A 481 -8.45 -2.18 -61.19
N ALA A 482 -9.68 -2.44 -60.76
CA ALA A 482 -10.76 -2.87 -61.64
C ALA A 482 -11.28 -1.72 -62.54
N GLU A 483 -11.23 -0.48 -62.06
CA GLU A 483 -11.52 0.73 -62.83
C GLU A 483 -10.42 1.02 -63.85
N GLN A 484 -9.14 0.96 -63.44
CA GLN A 484 -7.99 1.05 -64.35
C GLN A 484 -8.09 0.02 -65.49
N LYS A 485 -8.35 -1.25 -65.17
CA LYS A 485 -8.53 -2.32 -66.17
C LYS A 485 -9.74 -2.11 -67.07
N ARG A 486 -10.76 -1.35 -66.64
CA ARG A 486 -11.88 -0.94 -67.50
C ARG A 486 -11.49 0.19 -68.46
N GLU A 487 -10.67 1.15 -68.04
CA GLU A 487 -10.15 2.17 -68.93
C GLU A 487 -9.13 1.60 -69.94
N GLU A 488 -8.26 0.68 -69.51
CA GLU A 488 -7.38 -0.10 -70.41
C GLU A 488 -8.20 -0.90 -71.44
N ALA A 489 -9.29 -1.55 -71.02
CA ALA A 489 -10.19 -2.26 -71.93
C ALA A 489 -10.93 -1.31 -72.91
N LYS A 490 -11.36 -0.13 -72.46
CA LYS A 490 -11.94 0.90 -73.35
C LYS A 490 -10.92 1.40 -74.38
N GLN A 491 -9.67 1.62 -73.98
CA GLN A 491 -8.59 2.01 -74.89
C GLN A 491 -8.30 0.91 -75.92
N ALA A 492 -8.28 -0.36 -75.50
CA ALA A 492 -8.13 -1.50 -76.42
C ALA A 492 -9.30 -1.60 -77.42
N VAL A 493 -10.55 -1.34 -77.01
CA VAL A 493 -11.69 -1.26 -77.93
C VAL A 493 -11.56 -0.10 -78.90
N MET A 494 -11.15 1.09 -78.45
CA MET A 494 -10.92 2.24 -79.33
C MET A 494 -9.86 1.95 -80.40
N LEU A 495 -8.76 1.29 -80.03
CA LEU A 495 -7.71 0.88 -80.98
C LEU A 495 -8.25 -0.14 -82.00
N ALA A 496 -9.03 -1.13 -81.56
CA ALA A 496 -9.65 -2.11 -82.46
C ALA A 496 -10.68 -1.47 -83.42
N GLU A 497 -11.37 -0.40 -83.01
CA GLU A 497 -12.22 0.38 -83.93
C GLU A 497 -11.39 1.21 -84.92
N GLN A 498 -10.26 1.77 -84.52
CA GLN A 498 -9.33 2.47 -85.43
C GLN A 498 -8.75 1.52 -86.49
N GLU A 499 -8.23 0.36 -86.08
CA GLU A 499 -7.75 -0.69 -86.99
C GLU A 499 -8.84 -1.14 -87.98
N ARG A 500 -10.10 -1.20 -87.53
CA ARG A 500 -11.26 -1.56 -88.37
C ARG A 500 -11.61 -0.49 -89.40
N GLU A 501 -11.50 0.80 -89.06
CA GLU A 501 -11.69 1.88 -90.03
C GLU A 501 -10.51 1.99 -91.01
N GLU A 502 -9.29 1.69 -90.58
CA GLU A 502 -8.14 1.56 -91.51
C GLU A 502 -8.31 0.37 -92.46
N ALA A 503 -8.76 -0.78 -91.97
CA ALA A 503 -9.08 -1.94 -92.81
C ALA A 503 -10.19 -1.64 -93.85
N LYS A 504 -11.22 -0.86 -93.47
CA LYS A 504 -12.24 -0.36 -94.43
C LYS A 504 -11.64 0.56 -95.49
N ARG A 505 -10.74 1.47 -95.12
CA ARG A 505 -10.06 2.39 -96.06
C ARG A 505 -9.18 1.60 -97.05
N ALA A 506 -8.43 0.62 -96.56
CA ALA A 506 -7.65 -0.29 -97.41
C ALA A 506 -8.54 -1.11 -98.37
N ALA A 507 -9.69 -1.59 -97.91
CA ALA A 507 -10.66 -2.29 -98.78
C ALA A 507 -11.22 -1.37 -99.88
N ALA A 508 -11.54 -0.12 -99.57
CA ALA A 508 -12.00 0.87 -100.55
C ALA A 508 -10.91 1.24 -101.57
N GLN A 509 -9.63 1.30 -101.16
CA GLN A 509 -8.51 1.48 -102.08
C GLN A 509 -8.35 0.28 -103.03
N ALA A 510 -8.45 -0.95 -102.51
CA ALA A 510 -8.43 -2.16 -103.34
C ALA A 510 -9.62 -2.28 -104.30
N GLU A 511 -10.76 -1.64 -103.99
CA GLU A 511 -11.90 -1.50 -104.91
C GLU A 511 -11.62 -0.47 -106.01
N GLN A 512 -11.01 0.68 -105.69
CA GLN A 512 -10.54 1.64 -106.70
C GLN A 512 -9.48 1.05 -107.63
N GLU A 513 -8.53 0.27 -107.11
CA GLU A 513 -7.54 -0.46 -107.93
C GLU A 513 -8.20 -1.48 -108.86
N ARG A 514 -9.30 -2.12 -108.43
CA ARG A 514 -10.10 -3.01 -109.29
C ARG A 514 -10.85 -2.27 -110.39
N GLU A 515 -11.39 -1.08 -110.13
CA GLU A 515 -12.00 -0.27 -111.20
C GLU A 515 -10.94 0.28 -112.17
N ALA A 516 -9.76 0.68 -111.68
CA ALA A 516 -8.63 1.04 -112.54
C ALA A 516 -8.19 -0.15 -113.43
N ALA A 517 -8.15 -1.36 -112.88
CA ALA A 517 -7.86 -2.58 -113.64
C ALA A 517 -8.91 -2.86 -114.73
N LYS A 518 -10.21 -2.59 -114.48
CA LYS A 518 -11.26 -2.68 -115.52
C LYS A 518 -11.05 -1.66 -116.64
N GLN A 519 -10.66 -0.43 -116.31
CA GLN A 519 -10.36 0.61 -117.30
C GLN A 519 -9.13 0.27 -118.16
N ALA A 520 -8.14 -0.45 -117.60
CA ALA A 520 -7.03 -1.02 -118.35
C ALA A 520 -7.49 -2.11 -119.35
N VAL A 521 -8.47 -2.94 -118.98
CA VAL A 521 -9.02 -3.97 -119.89
C VAL A 521 -9.76 -3.35 -121.08
N THR A 522 -10.52 -2.27 -120.88
CA THR A 522 -11.22 -1.60 -121.99
C THR A 522 -10.28 -0.88 -122.97
N LEU A 523 -9.08 -0.48 -122.53
CA LEU A 523 -8.01 0.01 -123.41
C LEU A 523 -7.41 -1.15 -124.24
N ALA A 524 -7.16 -2.31 -123.63
CA ALA A 524 -6.64 -3.48 -124.32
C ALA A 524 -7.60 -4.06 -125.38
N GLU A 525 -8.91 -3.78 -125.28
CA GLU A 525 -9.87 -4.13 -126.34
C GLU A 525 -9.85 -3.16 -127.53
N GLN A 526 -9.40 -1.91 -127.36
CA GLN A 526 -9.26 -0.95 -128.46
C GLN A 526 -8.07 -1.26 -129.36
N GLU A 527 -6.92 -1.66 -128.79
CA GLU A 527 -5.74 -2.12 -129.56
C GLU A 527 -6.01 -3.39 -130.39
N ARG A 528 -7.08 -4.14 -130.06
CA ARG A 528 -7.41 -5.44 -130.67
C ARG A 528 -8.15 -5.33 -132.02
N GLU A 529 -8.77 -4.19 -132.35
CA GLU A 529 -9.39 -3.97 -133.66
C GLU A 529 -8.39 -3.49 -134.72
N GLU A 530 -7.40 -2.67 -134.36
CA GLU A 530 -6.36 -2.24 -135.30
C GLU A 530 -5.56 -3.43 -135.86
N ALA A 531 -5.35 -4.46 -135.03
CA ALA A 531 -4.71 -5.72 -135.42
C ALA A 531 -5.44 -6.50 -136.54
N LYS A 532 -6.75 -6.27 -136.77
CA LYS A 532 -7.51 -7.00 -137.81
C LYS A 532 -7.30 -6.45 -139.22
N GLN A 533 -6.91 -5.19 -139.37
CA GLN A 533 -6.75 -4.58 -140.70
C GLN A 533 -5.45 -5.02 -141.42
N ALA A 534 -4.54 -5.69 -140.71
CA ALA A 534 -3.25 -6.13 -141.24
C ALA A 534 -3.30 -7.42 -142.09
N VAL A 535 -4.36 -8.23 -141.99
CA VAL A 535 -4.44 -9.55 -142.68
C VAL A 535 -4.87 -9.43 -144.16
N ALA A 536 -5.47 -8.31 -144.55
CA ALA A 536 -6.03 -8.09 -145.89
C ALA A 536 -5.00 -7.73 -146.99
N ARG A 537 -3.69 -7.99 -146.78
CA ARG A 537 -2.62 -7.72 -147.77
C ARG A 537 -1.58 -8.85 -147.90
N ALA A 538 -2.02 -10.09 -147.68
CA ALA A 538 -1.23 -11.30 -147.95
C ALA A 538 -1.81 -12.19 -149.08
N GLU A 539 -2.60 -11.59 -149.99
CA GLU A 539 -3.05 -12.28 -151.21
C GLU A 539 -1.93 -12.42 -152.27
N GLN A 540 -2.19 -13.26 -153.28
CA GLN A 540 -1.52 -13.28 -154.60
C GLN A 540 -0.08 -13.85 -154.70
N LYS A 541 0.06 -15.13 -154.35
CA LYS A 541 0.70 -16.20 -155.17
C LYS A 541 0.35 -17.57 -154.57
N LEU A 542 -0.02 -18.62 -155.32
CA LEU A 542 0.01 -18.83 -156.77
C LEU A 542 -1.17 -19.73 -157.22
N GLU A 543 -1.95 -19.27 -158.19
CA GLU A 543 -3.10 -19.98 -158.78
C GLU A 543 -2.66 -21.06 -159.79
N ALA A 544 -2.39 -22.30 -159.37
CA ALA A 544 -1.75 -23.30 -160.26
C ALA A 544 -2.01 -24.82 -160.03
N ALA A 545 -3.15 -25.28 -159.49
CA ALA A 545 -3.65 -26.68 -159.63
C ALA A 545 -5.08 -26.81 -159.08
N LYS A 546 -6.17 -26.55 -159.82
CA LYS A 546 -6.80 -27.39 -160.88
C LYS A 546 -7.03 -28.86 -160.52
N GLN A 547 -8.32 -29.20 -160.41
CA GLN A 547 -8.95 -30.55 -160.42
C GLN A 547 -8.72 -31.39 -159.14
N ALA A 548 -9.70 -32.09 -158.57
CA ALA A 548 -11.11 -32.39 -158.94
C ALA A 548 -12.04 -32.03 -157.75
N ALA A 549 -13.33 -31.62 -157.88
CA ALA A 549 -14.50 -32.35 -158.40
C ALA A 549 -14.71 -33.74 -157.73
N ALA A 550 -15.87 -34.10 -157.15
CA ALA A 550 -17.21 -33.50 -157.16
C ALA A 550 -17.62 -32.94 -155.76
N ARG A 551 -18.54 -31.97 -155.57
CA ARG A 551 -19.87 -31.68 -156.17
C ARG A 551 -20.99 -32.67 -155.74
N VAL A 552 -22.20 -32.25 -155.34
CA VAL A 552 -22.73 -30.87 -155.11
C VAL A 552 -24.10 -30.89 -154.38
N GLU A 553 -24.49 -29.74 -153.79
CA GLU A 553 -25.87 -29.28 -153.45
C GLU A 553 -26.73 -30.16 -152.48
N GLU A 554 -27.78 -29.64 -151.83
CA GLU A 554 -28.50 -28.38 -152.05
C GLU A 554 -28.95 -27.69 -150.73
N GLU A 555 -28.90 -26.35 -150.70
CA GLU A 555 -29.50 -25.51 -149.65
C GLU A 555 -30.75 -24.77 -150.18
N ARG A 556 -31.71 -24.48 -149.28
CA ARG A 556 -32.89 -23.57 -149.35
C ARG A 556 -34.20 -24.30 -148.98
N GLU A 557 -35.24 -23.66 -148.42
CA GLU A 557 -35.45 -22.29 -147.92
C GLU A 557 -35.65 -22.36 -146.39
N ALA A 558 -35.06 -21.52 -145.53
CA ALA A 558 -35.37 -20.11 -145.30
C ALA A 558 -36.78 -19.83 -144.71
N ALA A 559 -36.79 -19.32 -143.47
CA ALA A 559 -37.83 -18.54 -142.79
C ALA A 559 -39.26 -19.11 -142.57
N LYS A 560 -39.51 -19.59 -141.34
CA LYS A 560 -40.71 -19.24 -140.52
C LYS A 560 -40.53 -19.61 -139.04
N GLN A 561 -40.94 -18.70 -138.14
CA GLN A 561 -41.35 -18.91 -136.73
C GLN A 561 -40.31 -19.63 -135.82
N ALA A 562 -39.60 -18.97 -134.89
CA ALA A 562 -39.70 -17.62 -134.33
C ALA A 562 -40.95 -17.30 -133.47
N THR A 563 -41.53 -18.30 -132.77
CA THR A 563 -42.63 -18.08 -131.80
C THR A 563 -42.65 -19.10 -130.63
N VAL A 564 -41.72 -19.00 -129.66
CA VAL A 564 -41.94 -19.36 -128.23
C VAL A 564 -40.94 -18.59 -127.36
N ARG A 565 -41.29 -17.38 -126.87
CA ARG A 565 -40.56 -16.70 -125.77
C ARG A 565 -41.33 -15.54 -125.11
N MET A 566 -42.65 -15.69 -124.97
CA MET A 566 -43.58 -14.64 -124.47
C MET A 566 -44.51 -15.15 -123.35
N GLU A 567 -44.16 -16.27 -122.70
CA GLU A 567 -45.02 -16.95 -121.70
C GLU A 567 -44.30 -17.25 -120.36
N GLN A 568 -43.11 -16.68 -120.12
CA GLN A 568 -42.32 -16.96 -118.90
C GLN A 568 -42.16 -15.78 -117.92
N GLU A 569 -42.79 -14.62 -118.18
CA GLU A 569 -42.61 -13.41 -117.35
C GLU A 569 -43.82 -13.06 -116.45
N ARG A 570 -44.90 -13.87 -116.45
CA ARG A 570 -46.13 -13.53 -115.70
C ARG A 570 -46.25 -14.13 -114.29
N ASP A 571 -45.47 -15.14 -113.94
CA ASP A 571 -45.63 -15.91 -112.69
C ASP A 571 -44.63 -15.55 -111.57
N ALA A 572 -43.69 -14.63 -111.85
CA ALA A 572 -42.70 -14.16 -110.89
C ALA A 572 -43.23 -13.02 -109.99
N ALA A 573 -44.13 -12.17 -110.51
CA ALA A 573 -44.54 -10.93 -109.86
C ALA A 573 -45.53 -11.10 -108.68
N VAL A 574 -46.21 -12.26 -108.56
CA VAL A 574 -47.22 -12.50 -107.51
C VAL A 574 -46.57 -12.92 -106.19
N ARG A 575 -45.66 -13.89 -106.24
CA ARG A 575 -45.06 -14.53 -105.04
C ARG A 575 -44.27 -13.53 -104.18
N GLY A 576 -43.62 -12.55 -104.82
CA GLY A 576 -42.89 -11.49 -104.14
C GLY A 576 -43.75 -10.53 -103.31
N ARG A 577 -45.06 -10.39 -103.61
CA ARG A 577 -45.99 -9.63 -102.77
C ARG A 577 -46.40 -10.40 -101.53
N GLU A 578 -46.77 -11.68 -101.69
CA GLU A 578 -47.21 -12.53 -100.59
C GLU A 578 -46.11 -12.73 -99.52
N GLN A 579 -44.84 -12.82 -99.95
CA GLN A 579 -43.70 -12.90 -99.02
C GLN A 579 -43.47 -11.58 -98.27
N ALA A 580 -43.48 -10.44 -98.96
CA ALA A 580 -43.31 -9.13 -98.32
C ALA A 580 -44.45 -8.79 -97.33
N GLU A 581 -45.67 -9.25 -97.60
CA GLU A 581 -46.82 -9.08 -96.70
C GLU A 581 -46.69 -9.96 -95.44
N GLN A 582 -46.25 -11.21 -95.59
CA GLN A 582 -45.94 -12.11 -94.46
C GLN A 582 -44.79 -11.59 -93.58
N GLU A 583 -43.74 -11.03 -94.18
CA GLU A 583 -42.63 -10.42 -93.42
C GLU A 583 -43.07 -9.18 -92.63
N ARG A 584 -43.96 -8.35 -93.21
CA ARG A 584 -44.51 -7.18 -92.52
C ARG A 584 -45.40 -7.56 -91.34
N ASP A 585 -46.25 -8.57 -91.49
CA ASP A 585 -47.09 -9.09 -90.39
C ASP A 585 -46.26 -9.77 -89.30
N ALA A 586 -45.16 -10.46 -89.66
CA ALA A 586 -44.20 -11.00 -88.71
C ALA A 586 -43.44 -9.89 -87.95
N ALA A 587 -43.13 -8.77 -88.60
CA ALA A 587 -42.54 -7.61 -87.95
C ALA A 587 -43.53 -6.92 -86.98
N LEU A 588 -44.82 -6.79 -87.36
CA LEU A 588 -45.85 -6.22 -86.49
C LEU A 588 -45.99 -7.01 -85.18
N ARG A 589 -46.11 -8.33 -85.26
CA ARG A 589 -46.25 -9.20 -84.06
C ARG A 589 -45.04 -9.13 -83.12
N ARG A 590 -43.83 -9.00 -83.67
CA ARG A 590 -42.60 -8.80 -82.87
C ARG A 590 -42.61 -7.45 -82.15
N TRP A 591 -43.13 -6.40 -82.80
CA TRP A 591 -43.28 -5.07 -82.18
C TRP A 591 -44.35 -5.08 -81.07
N GLU A 592 -45.48 -5.75 -81.30
CA GLU A 592 -46.53 -5.95 -80.28
C GLU A 592 -46.01 -6.74 -79.06
N GLN A 593 -45.23 -7.81 -79.28
CA GLN A 593 -44.59 -8.56 -78.20
C GLN A 593 -43.60 -7.69 -77.42
N ALA A 594 -42.71 -6.96 -78.10
CA ALA A 594 -41.76 -6.05 -77.45
C ALA A 594 -42.45 -4.90 -76.69
N ALA A 595 -43.65 -4.46 -77.12
CA ALA A 595 -44.47 -3.50 -76.39
C ALA A 595 -45.05 -4.11 -75.10
N GLN A 596 -45.60 -5.34 -75.18
CA GLN A 596 -46.13 -6.07 -74.01
C GLN A 596 -45.04 -6.38 -72.98
N GLU A 597 -43.84 -6.76 -73.42
CA GLU A 597 -42.68 -6.97 -72.55
C GLU A 597 -42.24 -5.69 -71.82
N ARG A 598 -42.26 -4.53 -72.52
CA ARG A 598 -41.98 -3.22 -71.92
C ARG A 598 -43.04 -2.83 -70.88
N GLU A 599 -44.32 -3.03 -71.17
CA GLU A 599 -45.39 -2.80 -70.19
C GLU A 599 -45.26 -3.72 -68.96
N ALA A 600 -44.92 -4.99 -69.15
CA ALA A 600 -44.68 -5.93 -68.06
C ALA A 600 -43.50 -5.49 -67.17
N ALA A 601 -42.38 -5.08 -67.79
CA ALA A 601 -41.20 -4.58 -67.08
C ALA A 601 -41.49 -3.29 -66.29
N ILE A 602 -42.29 -2.37 -66.85
CA ILE A 602 -42.74 -1.15 -66.15
C ILE A 602 -43.57 -1.53 -64.92
N ARG A 603 -44.57 -2.41 -65.06
CA ARG A 603 -45.43 -2.84 -63.95
C ARG A 603 -44.63 -3.52 -62.83
N GLN A 604 -43.68 -4.41 -63.18
CA GLN A 604 -42.78 -5.05 -62.21
C GLN A 604 -41.90 -4.02 -61.49
N ARG A 605 -41.38 -3.01 -62.20
CA ARG A 605 -40.61 -1.93 -61.59
C ARG A 605 -41.45 -1.12 -60.60
N THR A 606 -42.67 -0.73 -60.96
CA THR A 606 -43.57 0.01 -60.06
C THR A 606 -43.95 -0.80 -58.81
N GLN A 607 -44.14 -2.13 -58.95
CA GLN A 607 -44.36 -3.02 -57.81
C GLN A 607 -43.12 -3.08 -56.89
N ALA A 608 -41.92 -3.25 -57.45
CA ALA A 608 -40.69 -3.26 -56.67
C ALA A 608 -40.40 -1.91 -55.98
N GLU A 609 -40.78 -0.78 -56.60
CA GLU A 609 -40.69 0.55 -55.98
C GLU A 609 -41.69 0.70 -54.82
N GLN A 610 -42.93 0.21 -54.95
CA GLN A 610 -43.91 0.19 -53.85
C GLN A 610 -43.50 -0.75 -52.70
N GLU A 611 -42.96 -1.93 -52.99
CA GLU A 611 -42.46 -2.87 -51.97
C GLU A 611 -41.28 -2.28 -51.18
N ARG A 612 -40.37 -1.56 -51.87
CA ARG A 612 -39.27 -0.83 -51.22
C ARG A 612 -39.79 0.28 -50.30
N GLU A 613 -40.79 1.05 -50.73
CA GLU A 613 -41.36 2.11 -49.90
C GLU A 613 -42.05 1.55 -48.64
N VAL A 614 -42.78 0.43 -48.76
CA VAL A 614 -43.38 -0.26 -47.61
C VAL A 614 -42.31 -0.83 -46.69
N ALA A 615 -41.20 -1.37 -47.22
CA ALA A 615 -40.08 -1.85 -46.42
C ALA A 615 -39.39 -0.70 -45.67
N GLN A 616 -39.13 0.43 -46.33
CA GLN A 616 -38.55 1.63 -45.70
C GLN A 616 -39.44 2.19 -44.60
N ARG A 617 -40.75 2.32 -44.84
CA ARG A 617 -41.73 2.77 -43.82
C ARG A 617 -41.75 1.85 -42.60
N ARG A 618 -41.67 0.52 -42.79
CA ARG A 618 -41.56 -0.45 -41.67
C ARG A 618 -40.23 -0.34 -40.93
N GLN A 619 -39.13 -0.13 -41.64
CA GLN A 619 -37.80 0.05 -41.04
C GLN A 619 -37.72 1.34 -40.21
N ALA A 620 -38.33 2.43 -40.68
CA ALA A 620 -38.45 3.69 -39.94
C ALA A 620 -39.28 3.50 -38.65
N GLN A 621 -40.45 2.87 -38.74
CA GLN A 621 -41.30 2.58 -37.57
C GLN A 621 -40.60 1.67 -36.54
N ALA A 622 -39.83 0.68 -37.00
CA ALA A 622 -39.02 -0.15 -36.12
C ALA A 622 -37.88 0.65 -35.44
N ALA A 623 -37.26 1.60 -36.15
CA ALA A 623 -36.25 2.48 -35.59
C ALA A 623 -36.83 3.44 -34.53
N GLU A 624 -37.98 4.07 -34.81
CA GLU A 624 -38.70 4.92 -33.83
C GLU A 624 -39.08 4.13 -32.56
N GLN A 625 -39.56 2.90 -32.72
CA GLN A 625 -39.87 2.02 -31.57
C GLN A 625 -38.63 1.65 -30.78
N MET A 626 -37.51 1.35 -31.44
CA MET A 626 -36.23 1.07 -30.76
C MET A 626 -35.68 2.30 -30.02
N VAL A 627 -35.83 3.51 -30.58
CA VAL A 627 -35.45 4.76 -29.89
C VAL A 627 -36.29 4.96 -28.63
N GLY A 628 -37.63 4.90 -28.74
CA GLY A 628 -38.51 5.09 -27.59
C GLY A 628 -38.35 4.03 -26.48
N VAL A 629 -37.99 2.78 -26.84
CA VAL A 629 -37.64 1.74 -25.86
C VAL A 629 -36.30 2.05 -25.18
N ASN A 630 -35.31 2.58 -25.91
CA ASN A 630 -34.00 2.93 -25.36
C ASN A 630 -34.09 4.17 -24.44
N GLU A 631 -34.85 5.19 -24.85
CA GLU A 631 -35.16 6.37 -24.01
C GLU A 631 -35.89 5.97 -22.71
N ALA A 632 -36.87 5.06 -22.79
CA ALA A 632 -37.56 4.54 -21.61
C ALA A 632 -36.62 3.75 -20.68
N LEU A 633 -35.72 2.93 -21.25
CA LEU A 633 -34.72 2.16 -20.49
C LEU A 633 -33.69 3.09 -19.82
N GLN A 634 -33.23 4.13 -20.52
CA GLN A 634 -32.37 5.18 -19.98
C GLN A 634 -33.06 5.93 -18.83
N ALA A 635 -34.30 6.36 -19.01
CA ALA A 635 -35.07 7.03 -17.94
C ALA A 635 -35.27 6.12 -16.71
N GLN A 636 -35.44 4.81 -16.90
CA GLN A 636 -35.53 3.83 -15.82
C GLN A 636 -34.19 3.64 -15.09
N LEU A 637 -33.06 3.59 -15.83
CA LEU A 637 -31.71 3.54 -15.26
C LEU A 637 -31.37 4.82 -14.47
N GLU A 638 -31.73 6.00 -15.00
CA GLU A 638 -31.53 7.29 -14.32
C GLU A 638 -32.31 7.34 -12.98
N GLN A 639 -33.57 6.85 -12.98
CA GLN A 639 -34.37 6.74 -11.75
C GLN A 639 -33.78 5.74 -10.74
N GLN A 640 -33.28 4.58 -11.20
CA GLN A 640 -32.62 3.60 -10.33
C GLN A 640 -31.32 4.17 -9.73
N LYS A 641 -30.53 4.88 -10.54
CA LYS A 641 -29.30 5.56 -10.09
C LYS A 641 -29.60 6.60 -9.00
N VAL A 642 -30.54 7.51 -9.24
CA VAL A 642 -30.92 8.54 -8.26
C VAL A 642 -31.50 7.93 -6.97
N ALA A 643 -32.24 6.82 -7.07
CA ALA A 643 -32.71 6.09 -5.90
C ALA A 643 -31.55 5.46 -5.09
N LEU A 644 -30.56 4.88 -5.77
CA LEU A 644 -29.37 4.30 -5.15
C LEU A 644 -28.48 5.38 -4.51
N GLU A 645 -28.29 6.51 -5.17
CA GLU A 645 -27.55 7.68 -4.66
C GLU A 645 -28.20 8.18 -3.35
N GLN A 646 -29.52 8.34 -3.31
CA GLN A 646 -30.25 8.72 -2.08
C GLN A 646 -30.16 7.68 -0.95
N GLU A 647 -30.08 6.38 -1.28
CA GLU A 647 -29.89 5.34 -0.26
C GLU A 647 -28.46 5.36 0.30
N LEU A 648 -27.46 5.56 -0.56
CA LEU A 648 -26.06 5.73 -0.18
C LEU A 648 -25.85 6.98 0.68
N GLU A 649 -26.43 8.13 0.31
CA GLU A 649 -26.39 9.36 1.11
C GLU A 649 -26.96 9.14 2.53
N ARG A 650 -28.15 8.54 2.65
CA ARG A 650 -28.76 8.21 3.95
C ARG A 650 -27.86 7.27 4.76
N ARG A 651 -27.24 6.28 4.12
CA ARG A 651 -26.38 5.30 4.79
C ARG A 651 -25.05 5.92 5.25
N ILE A 652 -24.48 6.83 4.46
CA ILE A 652 -23.32 7.66 4.83
C ILE A 652 -23.66 8.58 6.01
N GLU A 653 -24.86 9.17 6.02
CA GLU A 653 -25.29 10.06 7.10
C GLU A 653 -25.55 9.31 8.42
N VAL A 654 -26.15 8.11 8.36
CA VAL A 654 -26.27 7.22 9.53
C VAL A 654 -24.89 6.81 10.06
N LEU A 655 -23.96 6.41 9.20
CA LEU A 655 -22.58 6.07 9.61
C LEU A 655 -21.85 7.28 10.21
N ARG A 656 -22.06 8.49 9.68
CA ARG A 656 -21.51 9.74 10.20
C ARG A 656 -22.05 10.06 11.60
N LEU A 657 -23.35 9.86 11.83
CA LEU A 657 -23.98 10.03 13.15
C LEU A 657 -23.45 8.99 14.16
N GLN A 658 -23.39 7.72 13.78
CA GLN A 658 -22.83 6.65 14.62
C GLN A 658 -21.37 6.95 15.02
N TYR A 659 -20.55 7.40 14.07
CA TYR A 659 -19.17 7.81 14.35
C TYR A 659 -19.09 9.05 15.27
N GLN A 660 -20.00 10.01 15.13
CA GLN A 660 -20.09 11.16 16.05
C GLN A 660 -20.51 10.74 17.47
N GLU A 661 -21.46 9.81 17.62
CA GLU A 661 -21.85 9.25 18.92
C GLU A 661 -20.72 8.46 19.58
N GLN A 662 -20.00 7.64 18.82
CA GLN A 662 -18.79 6.94 19.30
C GLN A 662 -17.71 7.94 19.76
N MET A 663 -17.41 8.96 18.95
CA MET A 663 -16.43 9.99 19.31
C MET A 663 -16.84 10.80 20.55
N GLN A 664 -18.13 11.15 20.71
CA GLN A 664 -18.63 11.79 21.93
C GLN A 664 -18.51 10.86 23.15
N THR A 665 -18.76 9.57 22.98
CA THR A 665 -18.65 8.56 24.06
C THR A 665 -17.20 8.40 24.51
N VAL A 666 -16.24 8.32 23.57
CA VAL A 666 -14.79 8.29 23.88
C VAL A 666 -14.34 9.58 24.56
N LEU A 667 -14.73 10.75 24.05
CA LEU A 667 -14.43 12.05 24.67
C LEU A 667 -14.99 12.14 26.10
N LYS A 668 -16.19 11.62 26.33
CA LYS A 668 -16.81 11.58 27.67
C LYS A 668 -16.06 10.64 28.61
N LYS A 669 -15.65 9.44 28.16
CA LYS A 669 -14.80 8.54 28.97
C LYS A 669 -13.48 9.23 29.33
N GLN A 670 -12.79 9.83 28.36
CA GLN A 670 -11.56 10.61 28.61
C GLN A 670 -11.75 11.80 29.57
N GLN A 671 -12.91 12.45 29.57
CA GLN A 671 -13.24 13.49 30.56
C GLN A 671 -13.41 12.89 31.96
N GLN A 672 -14.13 11.77 32.09
CA GLN A 672 -14.33 11.08 33.37
C GLN A 672 -13.02 10.51 33.93
N ASP A 673 -12.19 9.89 33.09
CA ASP A 673 -10.86 9.38 33.46
C ASP A 673 -9.95 10.53 33.97
N ARG A 674 -10.02 11.69 33.30
CA ARG A 674 -9.28 12.90 33.71
C ARG A 674 -9.81 13.50 35.01
N GLU A 675 -11.12 13.52 35.22
CA GLU A 675 -11.73 13.99 36.47
C GLU A 675 -11.37 13.06 37.64
N LEU A 676 -11.38 11.74 37.43
CA LEU A 676 -10.96 10.74 38.41
C LEU A 676 -9.47 10.93 38.78
N LEU A 677 -8.60 11.11 37.78
CA LEU A 677 -7.16 11.35 38.00
C LEU A 677 -6.91 12.66 38.77
N ILE A 678 -7.68 13.72 38.49
CA ILE A 678 -7.63 14.98 39.23
C ILE A 678 -8.09 14.77 40.68
N GLN A 679 -9.12 13.98 40.93
CA GLN A 679 -9.59 13.65 42.29
C GLN A 679 -8.54 12.83 43.07
N GLN A 680 -7.90 11.83 42.42
CA GLN A 680 -6.81 11.05 43.00
C GLN A 680 -5.64 11.96 43.42
N TYR A 681 -5.15 12.81 42.52
CA TYR A 681 -4.09 13.78 42.86
C TYR A 681 -4.53 14.76 43.95
N GLN A 682 -5.80 15.19 44.00
CA GLN A 682 -6.28 16.05 45.09
C GLN A 682 -6.24 15.35 46.45
N VAL A 683 -6.59 14.07 46.52
CA VAL A 683 -6.49 13.26 47.76
C VAL A 683 -5.04 13.03 48.15
N GLU A 684 -4.14 12.72 47.22
CA GLU A 684 -2.69 12.60 47.49
C GLU A 684 -2.09 13.90 48.02
N GLN A 685 -2.42 15.04 47.41
CA GLN A 685 -1.96 16.36 47.87
C GLN A 685 -2.53 16.71 49.26
N GLN A 686 -3.78 16.32 49.57
CA GLN A 686 -4.33 16.48 50.92
C GLN A 686 -3.59 15.60 51.93
N ALA A 687 -3.37 14.33 51.63
CA ALA A 687 -2.62 13.41 52.51
C ALA A 687 -1.16 13.87 52.72
N LEU A 688 -0.51 14.45 51.71
CA LEU A 688 0.83 15.05 51.83
C LEU A 688 0.82 16.27 52.76
N VAL A 689 -0.17 17.17 52.61
CA VAL A 689 -0.35 18.34 53.48
C VAL A 689 -0.69 17.93 54.92
N GLU A 690 -1.43 16.85 55.12
CA GLU A 690 -1.72 16.31 56.44
C GLU A 690 -0.48 15.66 57.09
N ARG A 691 0.34 14.92 56.32
CA ARG A 691 1.65 14.42 56.80
C ARG A 691 2.57 15.57 57.22
N HIS A 692 2.74 16.58 56.38
CA HIS A 692 3.58 17.74 56.73
C HIS A 692 3.02 18.56 57.90
N ARG A 693 1.70 18.47 58.19
CA ARG A 693 1.14 18.99 59.45
C ARG A 693 1.49 18.11 60.64
N SER A 694 1.28 16.79 60.58
CA SER A 694 1.63 15.90 61.69
C SER A 694 3.13 15.90 61.99
N GLU A 695 4.00 15.93 60.97
CA GLU A 695 5.45 16.09 61.11
C GLU A 695 5.81 17.41 61.83
N LYS A 696 5.18 18.51 61.44
CA LYS A 696 5.39 19.83 62.07
C LYS A 696 4.87 19.86 63.51
N ASP A 697 3.70 19.27 63.77
CA ASP A 697 3.07 19.27 65.09
C ASP A 697 3.82 18.31 66.05
N GLU A 698 4.38 17.21 65.55
CA GLU A 698 5.35 16.37 66.28
C GLU A 698 6.65 17.11 66.61
N LEU A 699 7.19 17.90 65.69
CA LEU A 699 8.39 18.72 65.94
C LEU A 699 8.11 19.84 66.94
N GLU A 700 6.95 20.48 66.88
CA GLU A 700 6.51 21.46 67.88
C GLU A 700 6.26 20.81 69.26
N TYR A 701 5.78 19.57 69.31
CA TYR A 701 5.67 18.80 70.55
C TYR A 701 7.05 18.47 71.15
N LYS A 702 7.98 17.93 70.34
CA LYS A 702 9.35 17.61 70.77
C LYS A 702 10.09 18.86 71.27
N HIS A 703 9.97 20.00 70.58
CA HIS A 703 10.53 21.28 71.03
C HIS A 703 9.82 21.89 72.26
N LEU A 704 8.59 21.46 72.58
CA LEU A 704 7.93 21.81 73.83
C LEU A 704 8.46 20.94 74.97
N GLU A 705 8.61 19.63 74.74
CA GLU A 705 9.16 18.63 75.66
C GLU A 705 10.62 18.96 76.05
N GLU A 706 11.52 19.15 75.07
CA GLU A 706 12.91 19.62 75.27
C GLU A 706 12.99 20.91 76.10
N LYS A 707 12.00 21.79 75.95
CA LYS A 707 11.91 23.09 76.63
C LYS A 707 11.30 22.98 78.03
N GLU A 708 10.46 21.98 78.29
CA GLU A 708 10.00 21.67 79.63
C GLU A 708 11.11 20.95 80.41
N GLU A 709 11.81 19.99 79.81
CA GLU A 709 13.04 19.39 80.37
C GLU A 709 14.08 20.46 80.74
N TRP A 710 14.38 21.41 79.84
CA TRP A 710 15.30 22.52 80.14
C TRP A 710 14.82 23.40 81.29
N GLN A 711 13.51 23.62 81.43
CA GLN A 711 12.95 24.38 82.54
C GLN A 711 12.95 23.61 83.85
N GLU A 712 12.76 22.29 83.82
CA GLU A 712 12.88 21.44 85.02
C GLU A 712 14.33 21.35 85.45
N HIS A 713 15.28 21.16 84.53
CA HIS A 713 16.71 21.14 84.83
C HIS A 713 17.19 22.48 85.42
N ALA A 714 16.78 23.62 84.84
CA ALA A 714 17.08 24.94 85.39
C ALA A 714 16.36 25.24 86.72
N ARG A 715 15.27 24.52 87.07
CA ARG A 715 14.68 24.54 88.41
C ARG A 715 15.49 23.68 89.39
N THR A 716 15.89 22.47 89.00
CA THR A 716 16.69 21.57 89.87
C THR A 716 18.06 22.17 90.16
N GLU A 717 18.78 22.72 89.17
CA GLU A 717 20.04 23.43 89.40
C GLU A 717 19.86 24.59 90.39
N LYS A 718 18.76 25.35 90.25
CA LYS A 718 18.45 26.48 91.15
C LYS A 718 18.11 26.00 92.56
N GLU A 719 17.40 24.90 92.71
CA GLU A 719 17.07 24.31 94.02
C GLU A 719 18.31 23.69 94.69
N GLU A 720 19.19 23.05 93.93
CA GLU A 720 20.50 22.58 94.40
C GLU A 720 21.40 23.74 94.84
N LEU A 721 21.50 24.82 94.05
CA LEU A 721 22.22 26.04 94.43
C LEU A 721 21.64 26.70 95.70
N LEU A 722 20.31 26.71 95.86
CA LEU A 722 19.67 27.19 97.08
C LEU A 722 19.96 26.28 98.28
N GLN A 723 20.00 24.96 98.08
CA GLN A 723 20.41 24.02 99.14
C GLN A 723 21.90 24.19 99.52
N GLN A 724 22.79 24.41 98.55
CA GLN A 724 24.20 24.72 98.80
C GLN A 724 24.35 26.03 99.59
N ILE A 725 23.67 27.11 99.20
CA ILE A 725 23.69 28.38 99.94
C ILE A 725 23.18 28.19 101.38
N LEU A 726 22.12 27.41 101.60
CA LEU A 726 21.61 27.10 102.94
C LEU A 726 22.57 26.24 103.78
N GLN A 727 23.31 25.32 103.15
CA GLN A 727 24.36 24.52 103.80
C GLN A 727 25.57 25.39 104.14
N ASP A 728 26.01 26.28 103.24
CA ASP A 728 27.07 27.25 103.48
C ASP A 728 26.70 28.24 104.59
N GLU A 729 25.46 28.74 104.64
CA GLU A 729 24.97 29.54 105.76
C GLU A 729 24.96 28.77 107.08
N ALA A 730 24.59 27.48 107.07
CA ALA A 730 24.64 26.65 108.28
C ALA A 730 26.09 26.43 108.75
N LEU A 731 27.00 26.09 107.83
CA LEU A 731 28.44 25.94 108.10
C LEU A 731 29.08 27.24 108.59
N GLN A 732 28.69 28.40 108.05
CA GLN A 732 29.13 29.70 108.53
C GLN A 732 28.65 30.00 109.95
N ARG A 733 27.41 29.61 110.32
CA ARG A 733 26.87 29.76 111.68
C ARG A 733 27.56 28.81 112.67
N GLU A 734 27.85 27.57 112.29
CA GLU A 734 28.65 26.65 113.12
C GLU A 734 30.09 27.15 113.27
N LEU A 735 30.72 27.63 112.19
CA LEU A 735 32.05 28.23 112.25
C LEU A 735 32.09 29.48 113.14
N ALA A 736 31.10 30.36 113.06
CA ALA A 736 30.99 31.54 113.91
C ALA A 736 30.84 31.14 115.39
N ARG A 737 29.98 30.16 115.70
CA ARG A 737 29.83 29.61 117.05
C ARG A 737 31.13 28.99 117.56
N VAL A 738 31.84 28.20 116.76
CA VAL A 738 33.13 27.60 117.16
C VAL A 738 34.21 28.68 117.34
N GLN A 739 34.15 29.80 116.61
CA GLN A 739 35.01 30.97 116.85
C GLN A 739 34.66 31.72 118.14
N GLU A 740 33.38 31.75 118.52
CA GLU A 740 32.89 32.35 119.77
C GLU A 740 33.30 31.48 120.97
N GLU A 741 33.03 30.16 120.92
CA GLU A 741 33.50 29.17 121.91
C GLU A 741 35.04 29.17 122.03
N HIS A 742 35.79 29.37 120.92
CA HIS A 742 37.25 29.51 120.98
C HIS A 742 37.69 30.86 121.59
N GLN A 743 36.93 31.95 121.40
CA GLN A 743 37.21 33.23 122.06
C GLN A 743 36.97 33.14 123.56
N GLU A 744 35.86 32.53 124.00
CA GLU A 744 35.59 32.24 125.41
C GLU A 744 36.71 31.39 126.01
N LEU A 745 37.11 30.28 125.37
CA LEU A 745 38.24 29.46 125.84
C LEU A 745 39.57 30.23 125.90
N ARG A 746 39.80 31.20 125.01
CA ARG A 746 41.00 32.06 125.06
C ARG A 746 40.93 33.05 126.21
N GLU A 747 39.77 33.61 126.50
CA GLU A 747 39.59 34.47 127.66
C GLU A 747 39.73 33.68 128.96
N GLU A 748 39.12 32.50 129.08
CA GLU A 748 39.28 31.61 130.24
C GLU A 748 40.74 31.18 130.42
N TYR A 749 41.43 30.80 129.34
CA TYR A 749 42.85 30.50 129.39
C TYR A 749 43.69 31.72 129.80
N ALA A 750 43.35 32.92 129.33
CA ALA A 750 44.05 34.16 129.72
C ALA A 750 43.77 34.54 131.19
N LYS A 751 42.55 34.34 131.69
CA LYS A 751 42.17 34.52 133.11
C LYS A 751 42.93 33.53 133.98
N LEU A 752 42.91 32.24 133.63
CA LEU A 752 43.65 31.18 134.32
C LEU A 752 45.17 31.38 134.26
N GLN A 753 45.71 31.93 133.15
CA GLN A 753 47.12 32.28 133.03
C GLN A 753 47.47 33.50 133.90
N ALA A 754 46.59 34.50 134.01
CA ALA A 754 46.77 35.63 134.91
C ALA A 754 46.75 35.17 136.38
N GLU A 755 45.75 34.37 136.78
CA GLU A 755 45.69 33.74 138.10
C GLU A 755 46.96 32.91 138.37
N TYR A 756 47.38 32.04 137.44
CA TYR A 756 48.60 31.23 137.58
C TYR A 756 49.87 32.09 137.75
N ASN A 757 49.95 33.24 137.08
CA ASN A 757 51.03 34.21 137.27
C ASN A 757 50.96 34.91 138.65
N GLU A 758 49.77 35.17 139.19
CA GLU A 758 49.58 35.67 140.56
C GLU A 758 49.96 34.60 141.60
N TRP A 759 49.60 33.33 141.38
CA TRP A 759 50.05 32.20 142.19
C TRP A 759 51.57 32.04 142.15
N ILE A 760 52.23 32.24 140.99
CA ILE A 760 53.70 32.29 140.91
C ILE A 760 54.25 33.45 141.74
N GLN A 761 53.72 34.67 141.60
CA GLN A 761 54.18 35.83 142.38
C GLN A 761 54.00 35.64 143.89
N LEU A 762 52.93 34.98 144.33
CA LEU A 762 52.72 34.60 145.74
C LEU A 762 53.75 33.56 146.21
N VAL A 763 54.05 32.55 145.40
CA VAL A 763 55.08 31.54 145.71
C VAL A 763 56.50 32.12 145.67
N GLU A 764 56.77 33.13 144.84
CA GLU A 764 58.02 33.90 144.83
C GLU A 764 58.12 34.85 146.04
N ALA A 765 56.99 35.36 146.55
CA ALA A 765 56.93 36.21 147.75
C ALA A 765 57.08 35.43 149.07
N ASP A 766 56.49 34.23 149.18
CA ASP A 766 56.68 33.31 150.32
C ASP A 766 57.95 32.42 150.19
N GLY A 767 58.74 32.62 149.13
CA GLY A 767 60.03 31.95 148.94
C GLY A 767 61.10 32.46 149.92
N PRO A 768 61.78 31.59 150.70
CA PRO A 768 62.60 32.03 151.83
C PRO A 768 63.98 32.61 151.45
N GLY A 769 63.97 33.85 150.95
CA GLY A 769 64.88 34.91 151.41
C GLY A 769 66.08 35.29 150.53
N ARG A 770 66.16 36.58 150.21
CA ARG A 770 67.37 37.41 150.40
C ARG A 770 67.07 38.90 150.45
#